data_AF-A0A523N099-F1
#
_entry.id   AF-A0A523N099-F1
#
_cell.length_a   1.000
_cell.length_b   1.000
_cell.length_c   1.000
_cell.angle_alpha   90.00
_cell.angle_beta   90.00
_cell.angle_gamma   90.00
#
_symmetry.space_group_name_H-M   'P 1'
#
loop_
_entity.id
_entity.type
_entity.pdbx_description
1 polymer ?
#
loop_
_entity_poly.entity_id
_entity_poly.type
_entity_poly.pdbx_seq_one_letter_code
_entity_poly.pdbx_strand_id
1 'polypeptide(L)'
;MNTPIKSQFMFGLIAIILGAGLVLSTVYGAQADTGSGKTAQSAIGNKAVAKKSIQIIPAKGSMSQRMLMAQAAADTPAGTLSRIIDLQTAQENGEVSIRLRASQGLEYTAFKLVDPLRLVLDFPNMEKGELSGIMEVNQGVVNTIKPLYFEEAKVLRLEIGLNKAASYEILRPSSYEMVIRLKDTSAPVLEAQAPPEQPDAAPGPEPMAMAQSEPATEQDLPLGSNAAEMDSCAPLLGGVKDSFSMDFQNANIKNIFRIIAEVSGFNLVLSPDVGGEVNIRLIDVPWNQAFEIILENNALGRLCEGNIIRIVPNATLLAAQVAEPLITEMIRINYADIAEMIKNLQGLKSPRGSIIADVRTNTLILTDIPDKVEEMISVIKTLDVRTPQVMIEAKIIEVVRGYSQEIGIEWGFFTERVDFGRTDGFPAIITTGGSRFVRFQDDQDVIDNGGRDPGFVVDLGTAGTPAGQFGILLSTFNSDHMLDIQLEALEEQGKSRTIANPKITTLDNKEAKIQSGQRIPVQTSSANEGTKVQFVDANLELKVTPHITADEHIYMKILATQNNADFGNTVLGIPTIITKEASTEVLVANGATTVLGGLYQKATSESSRSVPFFSDIPIIGYLFKNRAETDDISELLIFVTPTIVRSDMSFSKR
;
A
#
# COMPACT_ATOMS: atom_id res chain seq x y z
N MET A 1 -7.87 94.51 5.26
CA MET A 1 -6.58 93.78 5.28
C MET A 1 -6.89 92.29 5.16
N ASN A 2 -6.26 91.50 4.29
CA ASN A 2 -5.66 91.79 3.00
C ASN A 2 -5.57 90.47 2.21
N THR A 3 -6.05 90.42 0.96
CA THR A 3 -5.78 89.31 0.01
C THR A 3 -4.32 89.34 -0.45
N PRO A 4 -3.70 88.18 -0.78
CA PRO A 4 -3.53 87.76 -2.20
C PRO A 4 -3.58 86.21 -2.42
N ILE A 5 -3.41 85.58 -3.61
CA ILE A 5 -3.82 85.79 -5.03
C ILE A 5 -3.60 84.43 -5.79
N LYS A 6 -4.57 83.95 -6.60
CA LYS A 6 -4.49 82.85 -7.63
C LYS A 6 -4.08 81.44 -7.13
N SER A 7 -4.66 80.30 -7.54
CA SER A 7 -5.54 79.90 -8.66
C SER A 7 -4.97 80.09 -10.07
N GLN A 8 -4.19 79.10 -10.51
CA GLN A 8 -4.08 78.43 -11.83
C GLN A 8 -2.79 77.57 -11.83
N PHE A 9 -2.68 76.56 -12.71
CA PHE A 9 -1.69 75.45 -12.69
C PHE A 9 -1.91 74.32 -11.66
N MET A 10 -2.94 73.49 -11.84
CA MET A 10 -2.93 72.06 -11.43
C MET A 10 -4.15 71.24 -11.96
N PHE A 11 -4.52 71.41 -13.24
CA PHE A 11 -5.62 70.63 -13.86
C PHE A 11 -5.35 70.23 -15.34
N GLY A 12 -4.08 70.26 -15.77
CA GLY A 12 -3.69 70.08 -17.18
C GLY A 12 -3.12 68.72 -17.58
N LEU A 13 -2.99 67.75 -16.67
CA LEU A 13 -2.23 66.51 -16.93
C LEU A 13 -2.96 65.20 -16.53
N ILE A 14 -4.29 65.22 -16.38
CA ILE A 14 -5.10 64.05 -16.00
C ILE A 14 -5.98 63.53 -17.16
N ALA A 15 -6.03 64.25 -18.28
CA ALA A 15 -6.93 63.94 -19.41
C ALA A 15 -6.37 63.01 -20.50
N ILE A 16 -5.11 62.55 -20.40
CA ILE A 16 -4.44 61.79 -21.48
C ILE A 16 -4.34 60.27 -21.19
N ILE A 17 -4.43 59.83 -19.93
CA ILE A 17 -4.17 58.42 -19.55
C ILE A 17 -5.47 57.57 -19.46
N LEU A 18 -6.65 58.19 -19.38
CA LEU A 18 -7.95 57.48 -19.30
C LEU A 18 -8.73 57.45 -20.64
N GLY A 19 -8.04 57.59 -21.77
CA GLY A 19 -8.64 57.73 -23.11
C GLY A 19 -8.52 56.53 -24.06
N ALA A 20 -7.90 55.42 -23.63
CA ALA A 20 -7.61 54.26 -24.49
C ALA A 20 -8.52 53.06 -24.20
N GLY A 21 -9.79 53.16 -24.61
CA GLY A 21 -10.69 52.00 -24.64
C GLY A 21 -10.28 51.02 -25.74
N LEU A 22 -9.54 49.96 -25.38
CA LEU A 22 -9.03 48.98 -26.34
C LEU A 22 -10.16 48.06 -26.82
N VAL A 23 -10.77 48.42 -27.95
CA VAL A 23 -11.74 47.56 -28.66
C VAL A 23 -10.95 46.45 -29.35
N LEU A 24 -11.02 45.23 -28.81
CA LEU A 24 -10.39 44.07 -29.42
C LEU A 24 -11.23 43.57 -30.62
N SER A 25 -11.03 44.18 -31.80
CA SER A 25 -11.64 43.72 -33.05
C SER A 25 -10.92 42.47 -33.55
N THR A 26 -11.60 41.31 -33.52
CA THR A 26 -11.11 40.07 -34.13
C THR A 26 -11.10 40.20 -35.65
N VAL A 27 -9.93 40.46 -36.23
CA VAL A 27 -9.71 40.37 -37.68
C VAL A 27 -9.56 38.90 -38.05
N TYR A 28 -10.66 38.29 -38.51
CA TYR A 28 -10.61 36.98 -39.17
C TYR A 28 -10.33 37.19 -40.66
N GLY A 29 -9.19 36.70 -41.15
CA GLY A 29 -8.91 36.67 -42.57
C GLY A 29 -9.79 35.64 -43.27
N ALA A 30 -10.79 36.10 -44.04
CA ALA A 30 -11.62 35.25 -44.89
C ALA A 30 -11.40 35.65 -46.35
N GLN A 31 -10.67 34.81 -47.08
CA GLN A 31 -10.40 34.96 -48.50
C GLN A 31 -11.62 34.47 -49.29
N ALA A 32 -12.21 35.33 -50.12
CA ALA A 32 -13.38 34.98 -50.92
C ALA A 32 -12.96 34.49 -52.32
N ASP A 33 -13.51 33.36 -52.75
CA ASP A 33 -14.03 33.24 -54.13
C ASP A 33 -15.24 32.28 -54.23
N THR A 34 -16.16 32.67 -55.11
CA THR A 34 -17.35 32.03 -55.74
C THR A 34 -17.91 30.66 -55.29
N GLY A 35 -19.25 30.57 -55.18
CA GLY A 35 -19.94 29.26 -55.30
C GLY A 35 -21.41 29.05 -54.86
N SER A 36 -22.39 29.76 -55.45
CA SER A 36 -23.80 29.28 -55.62
C SER A 36 -24.65 28.75 -54.42
N GLY A 37 -25.59 29.60 -53.94
CA GLY A 37 -27.03 29.36 -54.18
C GLY A 37 -27.96 28.78 -53.09
N LYS A 38 -29.18 29.37 -53.02
CA LYS A 38 -30.45 28.91 -52.36
C LYS A 38 -30.55 29.01 -50.83
N THR A 39 -31.18 30.04 -50.24
CA THR A 39 -32.64 30.31 -50.05
C THR A 39 -33.40 29.44 -49.02
N ALA A 40 -33.59 29.96 -47.80
CA ALA A 40 -34.84 29.98 -47.00
C ALA A 40 -34.53 30.64 -45.62
N GLN A 41 -34.94 31.88 -45.31
CA GLN A 41 -36.25 32.37 -44.81
C GLN A 41 -36.61 32.04 -43.33
N SER A 42 -36.97 33.09 -42.59
CA SER A 42 -37.75 33.12 -41.32
C SER A 42 -37.14 32.48 -40.05
N ALA A 43 -37.35 33.01 -38.83
CA ALA A 43 -37.87 34.32 -38.41
C ALA A 43 -37.63 34.53 -36.89
N ILE A 44 -37.48 35.80 -36.51
CA ILE A 44 -38.02 36.46 -35.28
C ILE A 44 -37.88 35.73 -33.92
N GLY A 45 -37.01 36.29 -33.07
CA GLY A 45 -37.35 36.70 -31.69
C GLY A 45 -37.36 35.61 -30.60
N ASN A 46 -37.22 35.94 -29.30
CA ASN A 46 -36.96 37.23 -28.66
C ASN A 46 -36.23 36.99 -27.32
N LYS A 47 -35.43 37.95 -26.83
CA LYS A 47 -34.84 37.88 -25.47
C LYS A 47 -35.90 38.22 -24.42
N ALA A 48 -35.94 37.48 -23.31
CA ALA A 48 -36.56 37.93 -22.07
C ALA A 48 -35.78 37.41 -20.85
N VAL A 49 -35.68 38.25 -19.82
CA VAL A 49 -34.86 38.04 -18.61
C VAL A 49 -35.75 38.15 -17.37
N ALA A 50 -35.73 37.16 -16.48
CA ALA A 50 -36.06 37.28 -15.05
C ALA A 50 -35.53 36.02 -14.32
N LYS A 51 -34.53 36.08 -13.43
CA LYS A 51 -34.54 36.55 -12.02
C LYS A 51 -35.53 35.84 -11.06
N LYS A 52 -34.97 34.87 -10.33
CA LYS A 52 -35.03 34.70 -8.86
C LYS A 52 -36.39 34.35 -8.20
N SER A 53 -36.52 33.10 -7.73
CA SER A 53 -37.09 32.79 -6.41
C SER A 53 -36.76 31.36 -5.97
N ILE A 54 -36.38 31.19 -4.70
CA ILE A 54 -36.26 29.89 -4.02
C ILE A 54 -37.63 29.61 -3.37
N GLN A 55 -38.16 28.39 -3.54
CA GLN A 55 -39.35 27.93 -2.81
C GLN A 55 -39.23 26.43 -2.48
N ILE A 56 -39.55 26.07 -1.24
CA ILE A 56 -39.50 24.71 -0.70
C ILE A 56 -40.94 24.23 -0.46
N ILE A 57 -41.41 23.21 -1.19
CA ILE A 57 -42.67 22.46 -0.94
C ILE A 57 -42.42 20.97 -1.33
N PRO A 58 -42.92 19.97 -0.57
CA PRO A 58 -42.39 18.60 -0.60
C PRO A 58 -43.04 17.62 -1.60
N ALA A 59 -42.50 16.39 -1.64
CA ALA A 59 -42.69 15.37 -2.66
C ALA A 59 -44.10 14.74 -2.77
N LYS A 60 -44.55 14.50 -4.02
CA LYS A 60 -45.36 13.33 -4.45
C LYS A 60 -45.51 13.25 -5.98
N GLY A 61 -45.39 12.03 -6.54
CA GLY A 61 -45.68 11.70 -7.95
C GLY A 61 -44.42 11.63 -8.85
N SER A 62 -44.32 10.74 -9.85
CA SER A 62 -45.22 9.64 -10.25
C SER A 62 -44.45 8.44 -10.86
N MET A 63 -45.11 7.28 -11.00
CA MET A 63 -44.51 6.08 -11.63
C MET A 63 -43.99 6.32 -13.06
N SER A 64 -44.57 7.27 -13.80
CA SER A 64 -44.15 7.59 -15.18
C SER A 64 -42.70 8.09 -15.24
N GLN A 65 -42.21 8.75 -14.19
CA GLN A 65 -40.83 9.22 -14.11
C GLN A 65 -39.84 8.08 -13.80
N ARG A 66 -40.28 7.05 -13.05
CA ARG A 66 -39.49 5.82 -12.86
C ARG A 66 -39.35 5.04 -14.17
N MET A 67 -40.41 4.94 -14.97
CA MET A 67 -40.37 4.20 -16.23
C MET A 67 -39.54 4.92 -17.30
N LEU A 68 -39.61 6.26 -17.38
CA LEU A 68 -38.79 7.04 -18.31
C LEU A 68 -37.29 6.99 -17.96
N MET A 69 -36.94 6.92 -16.66
CA MET A 69 -35.55 6.75 -16.20
C MET A 69 -35.05 5.30 -16.35
N ALA A 70 -35.92 4.29 -16.18
CA ALA A 70 -35.55 2.90 -16.42
C ALA A 70 -35.23 2.62 -17.90
N GLN A 71 -35.96 3.26 -18.82
CA GLN A 71 -35.70 3.13 -20.25
C GLN A 71 -34.39 3.82 -20.68
N ALA A 72 -33.99 4.90 -20.00
CA ALA A 72 -32.71 5.59 -20.25
C ALA A 72 -31.48 4.81 -19.74
N ALA A 73 -31.65 3.90 -18.78
CA ALA A 73 -30.57 3.06 -18.25
C ALA A 73 -30.19 1.87 -19.16
N ALA A 74 -30.98 1.59 -20.21
CA ALA A 74 -30.79 0.42 -21.07
C ALA A 74 -29.95 0.70 -22.34
N ASP A 75 -29.63 1.96 -22.64
CA ASP A 75 -29.12 2.40 -23.96
C ASP A 75 -27.86 3.27 -23.84
N THR A 76 -26.97 2.94 -22.90
CA THR A 76 -25.67 3.62 -22.71
C THR A 76 -24.51 2.71 -23.15
N PRO A 77 -23.62 3.15 -24.07
CA PRO A 77 -22.53 2.30 -24.56
C PRO A 77 -21.47 2.04 -23.49
N ALA A 78 -21.00 0.79 -23.41
CA ALA A 78 -19.97 0.36 -22.48
C ALA A 78 -18.67 1.17 -22.68
N GLY A 79 -18.26 1.91 -21.65
CA GLY A 79 -17.11 2.82 -21.69
C GLY A 79 -17.32 4.18 -21.03
N THR A 80 -18.54 4.51 -20.58
CA THR A 80 -18.78 5.68 -19.71
C THR A 80 -18.34 5.37 -18.28
N LEU A 81 -17.68 6.35 -17.64
CA LEU A 81 -17.25 6.24 -16.25
C LEU A 81 -18.46 6.41 -15.30
N SER A 82 -18.41 5.77 -14.13
CA SER A 82 -19.48 5.88 -13.14
C SER A 82 -19.35 7.19 -12.36
N ARG A 83 -20.44 7.74 -11.81
CA ARG A 83 -20.39 8.97 -10.98
C ARG A 83 -21.37 8.88 -9.83
N ILE A 84 -21.03 9.42 -8.67
CA ILE A 84 -21.97 9.53 -7.55
C ILE A 84 -23.00 10.62 -7.88
N ILE A 85 -24.28 10.26 -7.80
CA ILE A 85 -25.44 11.13 -8.07
C ILE A 85 -25.99 11.71 -6.76
N ASP A 86 -25.95 10.93 -5.66
CA ASP A 86 -26.58 11.29 -4.39
C ASP A 86 -25.78 10.69 -3.22
N LEU A 87 -25.63 11.47 -2.15
CA LEU A 87 -24.99 11.09 -0.90
C LEU A 87 -25.86 11.63 0.25
N GLN A 88 -26.43 10.72 1.03
CA GLN A 88 -27.30 11.06 2.16
C GLN A 88 -26.77 10.43 3.44
N THR A 89 -26.80 11.20 4.53
CA THR A 89 -26.48 10.71 5.88
C THR A 89 -27.74 10.72 6.74
N ALA A 90 -27.94 9.67 7.52
CA ALA A 90 -29.05 9.55 8.45
C ALA A 90 -28.63 8.76 9.70
N GLN A 91 -28.98 9.27 10.87
CA GLN A 91 -28.72 8.62 12.16
C GLN A 91 -30.02 8.08 12.74
N GLU A 92 -30.04 6.79 13.12
CA GLU A 92 -31.19 6.12 13.74
C GLU A 92 -30.68 5.19 14.85
N ASN A 93 -31.28 5.26 16.05
CA ASN A 93 -30.95 4.41 17.21
C ASN A 93 -29.44 4.35 17.60
N GLY A 94 -28.68 5.42 17.34
CA GLY A 94 -27.24 5.49 17.63
C GLY A 94 -26.33 4.90 16.54
N GLU A 95 -26.91 4.37 15.47
CA GLU A 95 -26.22 3.91 14.28
C GLU A 95 -26.26 5.00 13.20
N VAL A 96 -25.14 5.22 12.49
CA VAL A 96 -25.03 6.19 11.41
C VAL A 96 -25.06 5.44 10.08
N SER A 97 -25.98 5.81 9.20
CA SER A 97 -26.08 5.26 7.85
C SER A 97 -25.70 6.32 6.81
N ILE A 98 -24.79 5.95 5.91
CA ILE A 98 -24.36 6.76 4.77
C ILE A 98 -24.84 6.02 3.52
N ARG A 99 -25.80 6.60 2.79
CA ARG A 99 -26.34 6.07 1.55
C ARG A 99 -25.69 6.78 0.36
N LEU A 100 -25.11 5.99 -0.54
CA LEU A 100 -24.45 6.42 -1.77
C LEU A 100 -25.22 5.86 -2.96
N ARG A 101 -25.52 6.70 -3.95
CA ARG A 101 -26.13 6.25 -5.22
C ARG A 101 -25.31 6.76 -6.40
N ALA A 102 -25.03 5.89 -7.35
CA ALA A 102 -24.25 6.18 -8.56
C ALA A 102 -25.07 6.06 -9.85
N SER A 103 -24.48 6.48 -10.97
CA SER A 103 -25.05 6.34 -12.32
C SER A 103 -25.01 4.91 -12.85
N GLN A 104 -24.00 4.14 -12.48
CA GLN A 104 -23.78 2.76 -12.91
C GLN A 104 -23.28 1.89 -11.74
N GLY A 105 -22.74 0.71 -12.03
CA GLY A 105 -22.20 -0.20 -11.02
C GLY A 105 -21.14 0.45 -10.11
N LEU A 106 -21.16 0.10 -8.83
CA LEU A 106 -20.16 0.51 -7.84
C LEU A 106 -19.24 -0.65 -7.46
N GLU A 107 -18.01 -0.60 -7.99
CA GLU A 107 -16.86 -1.31 -7.44
C GLU A 107 -16.23 -0.47 -6.33
N TYR A 108 -15.72 -1.10 -5.27
CA TYR A 108 -15.02 -0.40 -4.20
C TYR A 108 -14.03 -1.30 -3.45
N THR A 109 -13.03 -0.65 -2.85
CA THR A 109 -12.18 -1.20 -1.79
C THR A 109 -12.40 -0.37 -0.52
N ALA A 110 -12.55 -1.01 0.65
CA ALA A 110 -12.78 -0.32 1.92
C ALA A 110 -11.76 -0.77 2.98
N PHE A 111 -11.18 0.18 3.71
CA PHE A 111 -10.21 -0.08 4.78
C PHE A 111 -10.25 1.00 5.87
N LYS A 112 -9.84 0.64 7.09
CA LYS A 112 -9.91 1.52 8.27
C LYS A 112 -8.50 1.89 8.73
N LEU A 113 -8.27 3.18 8.97
CA LEU A 113 -7.06 3.70 9.60
C LEU A 113 -7.35 4.03 11.07
N VAL A 114 -6.36 3.79 11.93
CA VAL A 114 -6.45 3.97 13.38
C VAL A 114 -5.90 5.34 13.81
N ASP A 115 -4.92 5.87 13.07
CA ASP A 115 -4.32 7.18 13.32
C ASP A 115 -4.23 8.02 12.02
N PRO A 116 -4.99 9.13 11.89
CA PRO A 116 -6.22 9.41 12.64
C PRO A 116 -7.33 8.39 12.32
N LEU A 117 -8.31 8.25 13.21
CA LEU A 117 -9.46 7.36 13.03
C LEU A 117 -10.30 7.75 11.80
N ARG A 118 -10.26 6.93 10.74
CA ARG A 118 -11.05 7.14 9.51
C ARG A 118 -11.37 5.83 8.79
N LEU A 119 -12.54 5.76 8.16
CA LEU A 119 -12.91 4.73 7.20
C LEU A 119 -12.70 5.30 5.79
N VAL A 120 -11.92 4.62 4.96
CA VAL A 120 -11.62 5.03 3.58
C VAL A 120 -12.31 4.06 2.62
N LEU A 121 -13.00 4.61 1.61
CA LEU A 121 -13.55 3.85 0.50
C LEU A 121 -13.01 4.39 -0.83
N ASP A 122 -12.38 3.53 -1.61
CA ASP A 122 -11.86 3.84 -2.94
C ASP A 122 -12.76 3.25 -4.02
N PHE A 123 -13.21 4.11 -4.93
CA PHE A 123 -14.08 3.79 -6.06
C PHE A 123 -13.30 4.01 -7.37
N PRO A 124 -12.84 2.95 -8.05
CA PRO A 124 -12.14 3.06 -9.33
C PRO A 124 -13.10 3.35 -10.50
N ASN A 125 -12.56 3.83 -11.62
CA ASN A 125 -13.31 4.11 -12.86
C ASN A 125 -14.46 5.14 -12.70
N MET A 126 -14.22 6.14 -11.86
CA MET A 126 -15.18 7.19 -11.51
C MET A 126 -14.91 8.51 -12.25
N GLU A 127 -15.95 9.28 -12.53
CA GLU A 127 -15.87 10.72 -12.81
C GLU A 127 -15.90 11.52 -11.50
N LYS A 128 -15.34 12.74 -11.54
CA LYS A 128 -15.32 13.68 -10.41
C LYS A 128 -16.70 13.96 -9.79
N GLY A 129 -17.74 13.99 -10.62
CA GLY A 129 -19.10 14.34 -10.20
C GLY A 129 -19.20 15.75 -9.61
N GLU A 130 -20.23 15.97 -8.78
CA GLU A 130 -20.48 17.24 -8.09
C GLU A 130 -19.97 17.25 -6.64
N LEU A 131 -19.58 16.08 -6.09
CA LEU A 131 -19.06 15.95 -4.73
C LEU A 131 -17.67 16.59 -4.61
N SER A 132 -17.61 17.78 -4.04
CA SER A 132 -16.38 18.52 -3.80
C SER A 132 -16.43 19.29 -2.47
N GLY A 133 -15.28 19.41 -1.81
CA GLY A 133 -15.16 20.03 -0.48
C GLY A 133 -15.43 19.05 0.68
N ILE A 134 -15.01 19.44 1.89
CA ILE A 134 -15.23 18.66 3.11
C ILE A 134 -16.67 18.87 3.58
N MET A 135 -17.40 17.79 3.81
CA MET A 135 -18.73 17.83 4.43
C MET A 135 -18.58 17.56 5.93
N GLU A 136 -18.93 18.53 6.77
CA GLU A 136 -19.10 18.32 8.21
C GLU A 136 -20.45 17.65 8.46
N VAL A 137 -20.42 16.43 8.99
CA VAL A 137 -21.64 15.62 9.24
C VAL A 137 -22.01 15.68 10.72
N ASN A 138 -21.02 15.57 11.62
CA ASN A 138 -21.19 15.69 13.07
C ASN A 138 -22.34 14.84 13.67
N GLN A 139 -22.57 13.63 13.13
CA GLN A 139 -23.64 12.72 13.57
C GLN A 139 -23.05 11.40 14.07
N GLY A 140 -23.42 11.01 15.29
CA GLY A 140 -22.96 9.78 15.93
C GLY A 140 -21.44 9.63 15.95
N VAL A 141 -20.95 8.56 15.31
CA VAL A 141 -19.51 8.25 15.20
C VAL A 141 -18.79 8.96 14.04
N VAL A 142 -19.53 9.63 13.14
CA VAL A 142 -19.00 10.28 11.94
C VAL A 142 -18.87 11.79 12.15
N ASN A 143 -17.64 12.28 12.03
CA ASN A 143 -17.31 13.70 12.13
C ASN A 143 -17.43 14.37 10.75
N THR A 144 -16.61 13.91 9.79
CA THR A 144 -16.50 14.52 8.45
C THR A 144 -16.56 13.47 7.35
N ILE A 145 -16.99 13.88 6.16
CA ILE A 145 -16.88 13.10 4.92
C ILE A 145 -16.14 13.97 3.90
N LYS A 146 -15.00 13.48 3.40
CA LYS A 146 -14.13 14.19 2.47
C LYS A 146 -13.96 13.38 1.18
N PRO A 147 -14.61 13.78 0.07
CA PRO A 147 -14.30 13.27 -1.26
C PRO A 147 -12.96 13.83 -1.75
N LEU A 148 -12.11 12.94 -2.24
CA LEU A 148 -10.82 13.21 -2.89
C LEU A 148 -10.87 12.54 -4.27
N TYR A 149 -10.67 13.30 -5.34
CA TYR A 149 -10.71 12.78 -6.70
C TYR A 149 -9.32 12.84 -7.35
N PHE A 150 -8.81 11.69 -7.77
CA PHE A 150 -7.51 11.53 -8.44
C PHE A 150 -7.72 11.55 -9.95
N GLU A 151 -7.46 12.69 -10.59
CA GLU A 151 -7.91 12.97 -11.96
C GLU A 151 -7.23 12.09 -13.02
N GLU A 152 -5.92 11.83 -12.93
CA GLU A 152 -5.24 10.95 -13.90
C GLU A 152 -5.56 9.46 -13.71
N ALA A 153 -5.91 9.03 -12.49
CA ALA A 153 -6.24 7.64 -12.18
C ALA A 153 -7.75 7.32 -12.27
N LYS A 154 -8.62 8.34 -12.34
CA LYS A 154 -10.08 8.19 -12.33
C LYS A 154 -10.59 7.42 -11.11
N VAL A 155 -10.01 7.71 -9.94
CA VAL A 155 -10.39 7.13 -8.65
C VAL A 155 -11.02 8.22 -7.78
N LEU A 156 -12.19 7.92 -7.21
CA LEU A 156 -12.80 8.73 -6.16
C LEU A 156 -12.55 8.04 -4.82
N ARG A 157 -11.83 8.70 -3.91
CA ARG A 157 -11.63 8.28 -2.52
C ARG A 157 -12.59 9.03 -1.62
N LEU A 158 -13.31 8.33 -0.77
CA LEU A 158 -14.17 8.91 0.26
C LEU A 158 -13.54 8.65 1.64
N GLU A 159 -12.97 9.69 2.26
CA GLU A 159 -12.45 9.62 3.63
C GLU A 159 -13.57 10.01 4.61
N ILE A 160 -14.02 9.06 5.42
CA ILE A 160 -15.01 9.27 6.48
C ILE A 160 -14.26 9.38 7.81
N GLY A 161 -14.09 10.59 8.32
CA GLY A 161 -13.44 10.87 9.61
C GLY A 161 -14.33 10.43 10.77
N LEU A 162 -13.79 9.63 11.69
CA LEU A 162 -14.51 9.09 12.83
C LEU A 162 -14.05 9.74 14.13
N ASN A 163 -14.98 10.06 15.02
CA ASN A 163 -14.66 10.62 16.35
C ASN A 163 -14.38 9.55 17.42
N LYS A 164 -14.72 8.29 17.13
CA LYS A 164 -14.57 7.12 18.00
C LYS A 164 -14.33 5.85 17.18
N ALA A 165 -13.88 4.79 17.86
CA ALA A 165 -13.77 3.47 17.26
C ALA A 165 -15.17 2.88 16.96
N ALA A 166 -15.54 2.84 15.67
CA ALA A 166 -16.76 2.21 15.20
C ALA A 166 -16.49 0.89 14.45
N SER A 167 -17.47 -0.01 14.49
CA SER A 167 -17.64 -1.14 13.56
C SER A 167 -18.44 -0.65 12.35
N TYR A 168 -18.19 -1.22 11.18
CA TYR A 168 -18.89 -0.85 9.94
C TYR A 168 -19.39 -2.08 9.18
N GLU A 169 -20.53 -1.92 8.51
CA GLU A 169 -21.14 -2.92 7.62
C GLU A 169 -21.48 -2.22 6.30
N ILE A 170 -21.18 -2.83 5.16
CA ILE A 170 -21.49 -2.27 3.83
C ILE A 170 -22.53 -3.15 3.14
N LEU A 171 -23.74 -2.62 3.02
CA LEU A 171 -24.87 -3.28 2.36
C LEU A 171 -25.01 -2.77 0.93
N ARG A 172 -25.17 -3.68 -0.03
CA ARG A 172 -25.44 -3.36 -1.45
C ARG A 172 -26.88 -3.72 -1.83
N PRO A 173 -27.88 -2.84 -1.61
CA PRO A 173 -29.26 -3.09 -2.03
C PRO A 173 -29.45 -3.15 -3.56
N SER A 174 -28.55 -2.58 -4.34
CA SER A 174 -28.49 -2.74 -5.80
C SER A 174 -27.04 -2.62 -6.31
N SER A 175 -26.81 -2.81 -7.61
CA SER A 175 -25.47 -2.59 -8.20
C SER A 175 -25.02 -1.12 -8.18
N TYR A 176 -25.97 -0.17 -8.09
CA TYR A 176 -25.75 1.28 -8.19
C TYR A 176 -26.04 2.02 -6.86
N GLU A 177 -26.39 1.30 -5.80
CA GLU A 177 -26.72 1.87 -4.49
C GLU A 177 -26.05 1.08 -3.36
N MET A 178 -25.41 1.81 -2.45
CA MET A 178 -24.68 1.29 -1.30
C MET A 178 -25.15 1.99 -0.02
N VAL A 179 -25.23 1.25 1.07
CA VAL A 179 -25.49 1.78 2.41
C VAL A 179 -24.37 1.31 3.34
N ILE A 180 -23.57 2.25 3.82
CA ILE A 180 -22.56 2.03 4.85
C ILE A 180 -23.22 2.29 6.20
N ARG A 181 -23.25 1.30 7.08
CA ARG A 181 -23.71 1.43 8.47
C ARG A 181 -22.50 1.49 9.39
N LEU A 182 -22.50 2.41 10.34
CA LEU A 182 -21.45 2.58 11.34
C LEU A 182 -22.04 2.61 12.74
N LYS A 183 -21.51 1.78 13.64
CA LYS A 183 -21.98 1.61 15.01
C LYS A 183 -20.83 1.75 16.01
N ASP A 184 -21.06 2.52 17.08
CA ASP A 184 -20.09 2.71 18.18
C ASP A 184 -19.73 1.35 18.81
N THR A 185 -18.43 1.07 18.97
CA THR A 185 -17.91 -0.18 19.55
C THR A 185 -17.52 0.00 21.02
N SER A 186 -17.97 1.06 21.70
CA SER A 186 -17.68 1.31 23.13
C SER A 186 -18.39 0.33 24.08
N ALA A 187 -17.88 -0.91 24.16
CA ALA A 187 -18.04 -1.78 25.32
C ALA A 187 -16.88 -1.52 26.31
N PRO A 188 -17.07 -1.71 27.63
CA PRO A 188 -16.03 -1.41 28.61
C PRO A 188 -14.85 -2.37 28.47
N VAL A 189 -13.68 -1.81 28.14
CA VAL A 189 -12.41 -2.54 28.12
C VAL A 189 -11.96 -2.73 29.57
N LEU A 190 -11.90 -3.98 30.03
CA LEU A 190 -11.09 -4.34 31.20
C LEU A 190 -9.62 -4.11 30.84
N GLU A 191 -8.91 -3.38 31.68
CA GLU A 191 -7.55 -2.89 31.41
C GLU A 191 -6.57 -4.05 31.17
N ALA A 192 -6.01 -4.11 29.96
CA ALA A 192 -4.85 -4.94 29.67
C ALA A 192 -3.61 -4.27 30.27
N GLN A 193 -3.03 -4.86 31.31
CA GLN A 193 -1.81 -4.38 31.94
C GLN A 193 -0.62 -4.53 30.98
N ALA A 194 0.15 -3.46 30.81
CA ALA A 194 1.42 -3.50 30.08
C ALA A 194 2.51 -4.23 30.91
N PRO A 195 3.40 -5.02 30.28
CA PRO A 195 4.58 -5.55 30.96
C PRO A 195 5.53 -4.42 31.40
N PRO A 196 6.15 -4.51 32.59
CA PRO A 196 7.09 -3.49 33.06
C PRO A 196 8.46 -3.60 32.37
N GLU A 197 9.09 -2.45 32.14
CA GLU A 197 10.50 -2.35 31.71
C GLU A 197 11.47 -2.86 32.79
N GLN A 198 12.64 -3.34 32.35
CA GLN A 198 13.75 -3.74 33.22
C GLN A 198 15.05 -3.03 32.77
N PRO A 199 15.92 -2.53 33.68
CA PRO A 199 17.06 -1.69 33.32
C PRO A 199 18.35 -2.46 32.97
N ASP A 200 19.27 -1.76 32.30
CA ASP A 200 20.62 -2.20 31.89
C ASP A 200 21.47 -2.89 32.97
N ALA A 201 22.19 -3.95 32.58
CA ALA A 201 23.61 -4.17 32.89
C ALA A 201 24.22 -5.35 32.09
N ALA A 202 25.40 -5.14 31.52
CA ALA A 202 26.32 -6.17 31.03
C ALA A 202 27.65 -6.09 31.82
N PRO A 203 28.65 -6.99 31.65
CA PRO A 203 28.69 -8.25 30.90
C PRO A 203 29.16 -9.46 31.77
N GLY A 204 29.13 -10.68 31.21
CA GLY A 204 29.72 -11.90 31.82
C GLY A 204 30.69 -12.64 30.88
N PRO A 205 31.78 -13.25 31.37
CA PRO A 205 32.75 -13.99 30.56
C PRO A 205 32.48 -15.51 30.45
N GLU A 206 33.05 -16.14 29.44
CA GLU A 206 33.30 -17.59 29.29
C GLU A 206 34.18 -18.15 30.45
N PRO A 207 34.24 -19.48 30.78
CA PRO A 207 34.35 -20.59 29.80
C PRO A 207 33.86 -22.03 30.19
N MET A 208 33.99 -22.95 29.22
CA MET A 208 34.39 -24.38 29.30
C MET A 208 33.79 -25.39 30.32
N ALA A 209 33.10 -26.38 29.75
CA ALA A 209 33.43 -27.83 29.75
C ALA A 209 33.24 -28.78 30.99
N MET A 210 32.60 -29.93 30.67
CA MET A 210 32.64 -31.29 31.25
C MET A 210 31.77 -31.72 32.47
N ALA A 211 30.99 -32.78 32.18
CA ALA A 211 30.76 -34.01 32.96
C ALA A 211 29.61 -34.14 34.01
N GLN A 212 28.69 -35.06 33.67
CA GLN A 212 28.00 -36.07 34.51
C GLN A 212 27.15 -35.63 35.72
N SER A 213 25.82 -35.84 35.63
CA SER A 213 25.15 -37.04 36.19
C SER A 213 23.62 -37.01 36.03
N GLU A 214 23.04 -38.19 35.82
CA GLU A 214 21.62 -38.54 36.00
C GLU A 214 21.26 -38.61 37.51
N PRO A 215 19.98 -38.56 37.95
CA PRO A 215 18.85 -39.26 37.31
C PRO A 215 17.54 -38.47 37.13
N ALA A 216 16.64 -39.10 36.37
CA ALA A 216 15.29 -38.63 36.08
C ALA A 216 14.31 -38.73 37.27
N THR A 217 13.28 -37.90 37.22
CA THR A 217 11.97 -38.18 37.82
C THR A 217 10.91 -37.77 36.80
N GLU A 218 10.15 -38.74 36.30
CA GLU A 218 9.02 -38.51 35.39
C GLU A 218 7.83 -37.90 36.15
N GLN A 219 7.14 -36.93 35.53
CA GLN A 219 5.75 -36.62 35.85
C GLN A 219 4.96 -36.35 34.56
N ASP A 220 3.77 -36.94 34.52
CA ASP A 220 2.89 -37.10 33.36
C ASP A 220 2.46 -35.81 32.64
N LEU A 221 2.30 -35.92 31.32
CA LEU A 221 1.22 -35.24 30.60
C LEU A 221 0.58 -36.21 29.56
N PRO A 222 -0.73 -36.09 29.28
CA PRO A 222 -1.53 -37.21 28.80
C PRO A 222 -1.55 -37.36 27.27
N LEU A 223 -1.41 -38.59 26.79
CA LEU A 223 -1.73 -38.97 25.41
C LEU A 223 -3.15 -39.53 25.32
N GLY A 224 -4.03 -38.79 24.63
CA GLY A 224 -5.32 -39.32 24.20
C GLY A 224 -5.12 -40.31 23.06
N SER A 225 -5.27 -41.60 23.34
CA SER A 225 -5.11 -42.68 22.37
C SER A 225 -6.39 -42.94 21.55
N ASN A 226 -6.58 -42.17 20.47
CA ASN A 226 -7.37 -42.65 19.33
C ASN A 226 -6.53 -43.63 18.49
N ALA A 227 -6.28 -44.81 19.07
CA ALA A 227 -5.62 -45.93 18.41
C ALA A 227 -6.16 -47.24 19.01
N ALA A 228 -7.43 -47.54 18.73
CA ALA A 228 -7.90 -48.91 18.81
C ALA A 228 -7.29 -49.68 17.64
N GLU A 229 -6.06 -50.18 17.84
CA GLU A 229 -5.54 -51.26 17.01
C GLU A 229 -6.59 -52.37 16.98
N MET A 230 -6.88 -52.90 15.79
CA MET A 230 -7.82 -54.01 15.64
C MET A 230 -7.18 -55.26 16.26
N ASP A 231 -7.41 -55.47 17.55
CA ASP A 231 -6.96 -56.65 18.29
C ASP A 231 -7.46 -57.91 17.56
N SER A 232 -6.53 -58.60 16.91
CA SER A 232 -6.80 -59.81 16.13
C SER A 232 -7.32 -60.96 16.99
N CYS A 233 -7.18 -60.86 18.32
CA CYS A 233 -7.73 -61.80 19.29
C CYS A 233 -9.16 -61.47 19.77
N ALA A 234 -9.68 -60.26 19.51
CA ALA A 234 -11.00 -59.82 19.99
C ALA A 234 -12.16 -60.78 19.62
N PRO A 235 -12.22 -61.41 18.42
CA PRO A 235 -13.27 -62.36 18.08
C PRO A 235 -13.24 -63.66 18.92
N LEU A 236 -12.06 -64.08 19.39
CA LEU A 236 -11.88 -65.30 20.18
C LEU A 236 -12.12 -65.09 21.68
N LEU A 237 -11.94 -63.85 22.16
CA LEU A 237 -11.98 -63.49 23.59
C LEU A 237 -13.28 -62.77 24.01
N GLY A 238 -14.21 -62.58 23.06
CA GLY A 238 -15.52 -61.94 23.27
C GLY A 238 -16.68 -62.88 23.62
N GLY A 239 -16.42 -64.17 23.84
CA GLY A 239 -17.45 -65.20 24.10
C GLY A 239 -18.16 -65.07 25.46
N VAL A 240 -19.14 -65.97 25.69
CA VAL A 240 -19.90 -66.02 26.96
C VAL A 240 -18.95 -66.20 28.15
N LYS A 241 -19.14 -65.34 29.15
CA LYS A 241 -18.18 -65.12 30.23
C LYS A 241 -18.58 -65.91 31.46
N ASP A 242 -18.38 -67.23 31.41
CA ASP A 242 -18.46 -68.04 32.61
C ASP A 242 -17.38 -67.56 33.60
N SER A 243 -17.83 -67.05 34.75
CA SER A 243 -16.96 -66.65 35.83
C SER A 243 -16.54 -67.88 36.62
N PHE A 244 -15.28 -67.91 37.05
CA PHE A 244 -14.68 -69.05 37.72
C PHE A 244 -13.84 -68.56 38.90
N SER A 245 -13.72 -69.42 39.91
CA SER A 245 -12.94 -69.14 41.12
C SER A 245 -11.86 -70.20 41.26
N MET A 246 -10.59 -69.77 41.33
CA MET A 246 -9.42 -70.65 41.40
C MET A 246 -8.37 -70.05 42.32
N ASP A 247 -7.74 -70.89 43.14
CA ASP A 247 -6.63 -70.53 44.03
C ASP A 247 -5.43 -71.39 43.61
N PHE A 248 -4.45 -70.76 42.96
CA PHE A 248 -3.23 -71.37 42.49
C PHE A 248 -2.07 -70.93 43.36
N GLN A 249 -1.43 -71.90 44.01
CA GLN A 249 -0.25 -71.69 44.84
C GLN A 249 0.92 -72.47 44.22
N ASN A 250 2.00 -71.76 43.92
CA ASN A 250 3.20 -72.26 43.27
C ASN A 250 2.94 -73.07 41.98
N ALA A 251 1.93 -72.67 41.19
CA ALA A 251 1.49 -73.41 40.02
C ALA A 251 2.28 -72.99 38.77
N ASN A 252 2.73 -73.98 37.98
CA ASN A 252 3.41 -73.71 36.71
C ASN A 252 2.46 -73.06 35.70
N ILE A 253 2.86 -71.92 35.14
CA ILE A 253 2.01 -71.11 34.26
C ILE A 253 1.53 -71.87 33.00
N LYS A 254 2.31 -72.84 32.50
CA LYS A 254 1.91 -73.70 31.36
C LYS A 254 0.67 -74.54 31.68
N ASN A 255 0.49 -74.94 32.94
CA ASN A 255 -0.67 -75.71 33.38
C ASN A 255 -1.89 -74.81 33.55
N ILE A 256 -1.70 -73.59 34.09
CA ILE A 256 -2.78 -72.61 34.24
C ILE A 256 -3.37 -72.25 32.87
N PHE A 257 -2.55 -71.93 31.87
CA PHE A 257 -3.05 -71.63 30.53
C PHE A 257 -3.75 -72.82 29.86
N ARG A 258 -3.30 -74.06 30.08
CA ARG A 258 -4.01 -75.26 29.60
C ARG A 258 -5.40 -75.41 30.21
N ILE A 259 -5.52 -75.19 31.52
CA ILE A 259 -6.80 -75.22 32.23
C ILE A 259 -7.74 -74.12 31.70
N ILE A 260 -7.22 -72.90 31.50
CA ILE A 260 -8.01 -71.80 30.92
C ILE A 260 -8.47 -72.14 29.49
N ALA A 261 -7.61 -72.71 28.65
CA ALA A 261 -7.96 -73.13 27.29
C ALA A 261 -9.01 -74.25 27.27
N GLU A 262 -8.97 -75.19 28.23
CA GLU A 262 -9.96 -76.26 28.40
C GLU A 262 -11.33 -75.73 28.84
N VAL A 263 -11.36 -74.73 29.72
CA VAL A 263 -12.60 -74.07 30.19
C VAL A 263 -13.22 -73.17 29.11
N SER A 264 -12.41 -72.49 28.30
CA SER A 264 -12.85 -71.49 27.31
C SER A 264 -12.99 -72.03 25.88
N GLY A 265 -12.45 -73.21 25.59
CA GLY A 265 -12.61 -73.91 24.31
C GLY A 265 -11.74 -73.43 23.15
N PHE A 266 -10.76 -72.55 23.37
CA PHE A 266 -9.84 -72.11 22.31
C PHE A 266 -8.60 -73.02 22.18
N ASN A 267 -8.03 -73.11 20.98
CA ASN A 267 -6.78 -73.86 20.77
C ASN A 267 -5.58 -73.02 21.24
N LEU A 268 -4.75 -73.58 22.11
CA LEU A 268 -3.61 -72.91 22.72
C LEU A 268 -2.28 -73.54 22.28
N VAL A 269 -1.34 -72.72 21.81
CA VAL A 269 0.06 -73.10 21.58
C VAL A 269 0.97 -72.32 22.53
N LEU A 270 1.63 -73.04 23.44
CA LEU A 270 2.62 -72.49 24.35
C LEU A 270 4.01 -72.61 23.75
N SER A 271 4.72 -71.50 23.57
CA SER A 271 6.12 -71.52 23.14
C SER A 271 7.01 -72.13 24.25
N PRO A 272 8.14 -72.79 23.92
CA PRO A 272 8.98 -73.49 24.90
C PRO A 272 9.43 -72.60 26.07
N ASP A 273 9.72 -71.34 25.74
CA ASP A 273 10.29 -70.29 26.59
C ASP A 273 9.29 -69.67 27.59
N VAL A 274 8.01 -70.03 27.51
CA VAL A 274 6.96 -69.56 28.44
C VAL A 274 7.08 -70.29 29.78
N GLY A 275 7.95 -69.83 30.68
CA GLY A 275 8.20 -70.44 31.98
C GLY A 275 7.94 -69.49 33.15
N GLY A 276 7.38 -70.01 34.25
CA GLY A 276 7.12 -69.25 35.47
C GLY A 276 6.26 -70.05 36.46
N GLU A 277 6.35 -69.69 37.74
CA GLU A 277 5.45 -70.15 38.79
C GLU A 277 4.60 -68.96 39.24
N VAL A 278 3.28 -69.15 39.31
CA VAL A 278 2.32 -68.09 39.61
C VAL A 278 1.57 -68.41 40.89
N ASN A 279 1.47 -67.40 41.76
CA ASN A 279 0.60 -67.40 42.94
C ASN A 279 -0.56 -66.44 42.65
N ILE A 280 -1.74 -66.98 42.32
CA ILE A 280 -2.90 -66.17 41.95
C ILE A 280 -4.19 -66.77 42.51
N ARG A 281 -5.01 -65.92 43.11
CA ARG A 281 -6.34 -66.27 43.60
C ARG A 281 -7.38 -65.41 42.91
N LEU A 282 -8.22 -66.06 42.12
CA LEU A 282 -9.33 -65.49 41.37
C LEU A 282 -10.63 -65.90 42.05
N ILE A 283 -11.54 -64.96 42.25
CA ILE A 283 -12.89 -65.20 42.80
C ILE A 283 -13.88 -64.49 41.87
N ASP A 284 -14.78 -65.25 41.28
CA ASP A 284 -15.83 -64.76 40.37
C ASP A 284 -15.30 -63.91 39.19
N VAL A 285 -14.14 -64.30 38.63
CA VAL A 285 -13.48 -63.55 37.54
C VAL A 285 -13.81 -64.22 36.19
N PRO A 286 -14.16 -63.46 35.14
CA PRO A 286 -14.24 -63.99 33.77
C PRO A 286 -12.91 -64.56 33.26
N TRP A 287 -12.95 -65.69 32.55
CA TRP A 287 -11.74 -66.36 32.03
C TRP A 287 -10.88 -65.49 31.10
N ASN A 288 -11.47 -64.57 30.33
CA ASN A 288 -10.74 -63.70 29.43
C ASN A 288 -9.95 -62.61 30.19
N GLN A 289 -10.56 -62.01 31.21
CA GLN A 289 -9.90 -61.05 32.11
C GLN A 289 -8.81 -61.72 32.94
N ALA A 290 -9.08 -62.93 33.47
CA ALA A 290 -8.07 -63.72 34.16
C ALA A 290 -6.87 -64.05 33.26
N PHE A 291 -7.12 -64.42 32.00
CA PHE A 291 -6.09 -64.71 31.01
C PHE A 291 -5.20 -63.51 30.71
N GLU A 292 -5.78 -62.31 30.55
CA GLU A 292 -5.05 -61.06 30.33
C GLU A 292 -4.20 -60.67 31.53
N ILE A 293 -4.75 -60.73 32.75
CA ILE A 293 -4.01 -60.46 34.00
C ILE A 293 -2.80 -61.40 34.15
N ILE A 294 -2.95 -62.69 33.79
CA ILE A 294 -1.85 -63.67 33.88
C ILE A 294 -0.77 -63.40 32.83
N LEU A 295 -1.14 -62.98 31.62
CA LEU A 295 -0.19 -62.57 30.58
C LEU A 295 0.61 -61.33 31.02
N GLU A 296 -0.09 -60.28 31.45
CA GLU A 296 0.50 -59.00 31.87
C GLU A 296 1.47 -59.18 33.04
N ASN A 297 1.03 -59.87 34.11
CA ASN A 297 1.83 -60.08 35.32
C ASN A 297 3.15 -60.84 35.06
N ASN A 298 3.20 -61.67 34.00
CA ASN A 298 4.36 -62.49 33.66
C ASN A 298 5.15 -61.96 32.44
N ALA A 299 4.86 -60.73 31.98
CA ALA A 299 5.46 -60.12 30.78
C ALA A 299 5.37 -61.01 29.52
N LEU A 300 4.24 -61.72 29.39
CA LEU A 300 3.89 -62.54 28.23
C LEU A 300 2.90 -61.80 27.35
N GLY A 301 2.89 -62.14 26.06
CA GLY A 301 1.94 -61.63 25.08
C GLY A 301 1.37 -62.75 24.23
N ARG A 302 0.38 -62.38 23.41
CA ARG A 302 -0.39 -63.29 22.56
C ARG A 302 -0.25 -62.91 21.09
N LEU A 303 -0.19 -63.92 20.22
CA LEU A 303 -0.42 -63.80 18.78
C LEU A 303 -1.62 -64.68 18.43
N CYS A 304 -2.58 -64.13 17.70
CA CYS A 304 -3.75 -64.88 17.24
C CYS A 304 -3.65 -65.15 15.74
N GLU A 305 -3.48 -66.43 15.39
CA GLU A 305 -3.41 -66.93 14.02
C GLU A 305 -4.66 -67.76 13.74
N GLY A 306 -5.73 -67.09 13.26
CA GLY A 306 -7.00 -67.73 12.93
C GLY A 306 -7.76 -68.25 14.16
N ASN A 307 -7.66 -69.55 14.43
CA ASN A 307 -8.34 -70.23 15.54
C ASN A 307 -7.36 -70.79 16.60
N ILE A 308 -6.13 -70.29 16.60
CA ILE A 308 -5.06 -70.69 17.53
C ILE A 308 -4.50 -69.44 18.20
N ILE A 309 -4.45 -69.46 19.54
CA ILE A 309 -3.77 -68.45 20.35
C ILE A 309 -2.38 -68.98 20.69
N ARG A 310 -1.33 -68.25 20.27
CA ARG A 310 0.06 -68.55 20.58
C ARG A 310 0.56 -67.62 21.68
N ILE A 311 1.07 -68.18 22.77
CA ILE A 311 1.69 -67.40 23.87
C ILE A 311 3.21 -67.38 23.70
N VAL A 312 3.78 -66.20 23.86
CA VAL A 312 5.19 -65.86 23.66
C VAL A 312 5.61 -64.79 24.68
N PRO A 313 6.86 -64.79 25.20
CA PRO A 313 7.35 -63.66 26.00
C PRO A 313 7.32 -62.34 25.22
N ASN A 314 7.00 -61.22 25.88
CA ASN A 314 6.97 -59.90 25.23
C ASN A 314 8.32 -59.52 24.61
N ALA A 315 9.44 -59.97 25.22
CA ALA A 315 10.78 -59.84 24.64
C ALA A 315 10.90 -60.50 23.24
N THR A 316 10.21 -61.62 23.01
CA THR A 316 10.21 -62.31 21.71
C THR A 316 9.20 -61.71 20.73
N LEU A 317 8.15 -61.03 21.19
CA LEU A 317 7.29 -60.21 20.33
C LEU A 317 8.02 -59.00 19.78
N LEU A 318 8.74 -58.28 20.64
CA LEU A 318 9.63 -57.18 20.24
C LEU A 318 10.72 -57.70 19.29
N ALA A 319 11.29 -58.88 19.54
CA ALA A 319 12.24 -59.51 18.61
C ALA A 319 11.61 -59.95 17.27
N ALA A 320 10.32 -60.31 17.25
CA ALA A 320 9.59 -60.64 16.03
C ALA A 320 9.28 -59.39 15.18
N GLN A 321 8.87 -58.28 15.81
CA GLN A 321 8.78 -56.97 15.15
C GLN A 321 10.15 -56.48 14.64
N VAL A 322 11.25 -56.85 15.32
CA VAL A 322 12.62 -56.60 14.83
C VAL A 322 13.01 -57.48 13.62
N ALA A 323 12.27 -58.56 13.33
CA ALA A 323 12.56 -59.50 12.26
C ALA A 323 11.93 -59.13 10.89
N GLU A 324 11.11 -58.08 10.80
CA GLU A 324 10.62 -57.60 9.51
C GLU A 324 11.77 -57.02 8.66
N PRO A 325 11.87 -57.40 7.37
CA PRO A 325 12.96 -56.97 6.51
C PRO A 325 12.80 -55.49 6.14
N LEU A 326 13.84 -54.70 6.43
CA LEU A 326 13.95 -53.34 5.92
C LEU A 326 14.06 -53.39 4.39
N ILE A 327 13.18 -52.68 3.69
CA ILE A 327 13.27 -52.49 2.24
C ILE A 327 13.89 -51.13 1.94
N THR A 328 14.57 -51.03 0.80
CA THR A 328 15.13 -49.76 0.33
C THR A 328 14.53 -49.41 -1.03
N GLU A 329 13.82 -48.29 -1.07
CA GLU A 329 13.20 -47.73 -2.28
C GLU A 329 13.90 -46.43 -2.69
N MET A 330 13.97 -46.18 -4.00
CA MET A 330 14.64 -45.00 -4.57
C MET A 330 13.66 -44.20 -5.42
N ILE A 331 13.40 -42.96 -5.01
CA ILE A 331 12.36 -42.11 -5.62
C ILE A 331 12.94 -40.78 -6.03
N ARG A 332 12.75 -40.44 -7.31
CA ARG A 332 13.14 -39.15 -7.86
C ARG A 332 12.02 -38.14 -7.68
N ILE A 333 12.37 -36.99 -7.13
CA ILE A 333 11.48 -35.83 -6.93
C ILE A 333 11.57 -34.91 -8.16
N ASN A 334 10.45 -34.35 -8.61
CA ASN A 334 10.35 -33.62 -9.87
C ASN A 334 10.20 -32.10 -9.71
N TYR A 335 9.45 -31.66 -8.69
CA TYR A 335 9.08 -30.26 -8.48
C TYR A 335 9.45 -29.76 -7.08
N ALA A 336 9.26 -30.58 -6.04
CA ALA A 336 9.50 -30.18 -4.67
C ALA A 336 11.00 -30.13 -4.30
N ASP A 337 11.35 -29.30 -3.31
CA ASP A 337 12.69 -29.24 -2.75
C ASP A 337 12.94 -30.42 -1.81
N ILE A 338 14.10 -31.08 -1.97
CA ILE A 338 14.46 -32.27 -1.21
C ILE A 338 14.71 -31.99 0.28
N ALA A 339 15.26 -30.82 0.63
CA ALA A 339 15.56 -30.49 2.02
C ALA A 339 14.29 -30.14 2.79
N GLU A 340 13.27 -29.57 2.13
CA GLU A 340 11.93 -29.43 2.68
C GLU A 340 11.21 -30.79 2.77
N MET A 341 11.33 -31.65 1.75
CA MET A 341 10.74 -32.99 1.74
C MET A 341 11.24 -33.86 2.91
N ILE A 342 12.54 -33.87 3.19
CA ILE A 342 13.11 -34.62 4.33
C ILE A 342 12.49 -34.18 5.66
N LYS A 343 12.28 -32.88 5.89
CA LYS A 343 11.69 -32.37 7.13
C LYS A 343 10.27 -32.90 7.33
N ASN A 344 9.48 -32.94 6.25
CA ASN A 344 8.10 -33.45 6.29
C ASN A 344 8.05 -34.97 6.53
N LEU A 345 9.01 -35.73 5.98
CA LEU A 345 9.07 -37.19 6.12
C LEU A 345 9.75 -37.66 7.42
N GLN A 346 10.50 -36.81 8.12
CA GLN A 346 11.18 -37.18 9.38
C GLN A 346 10.24 -37.68 10.48
N GLY A 347 8.97 -37.23 10.50
CA GLY A 347 7.97 -37.70 11.45
C GLY A 347 7.36 -39.07 11.11
N LEU A 348 7.55 -39.57 9.88
CA LEU A 348 6.96 -40.82 9.38
C LEU A 348 7.94 -42.00 9.43
N LYS A 349 9.24 -41.75 9.64
CA LYS A 349 10.25 -42.81 9.73
C LYS A 349 10.09 -43.64 11.01
N SER A 350 10.42 -44.92 10.97
CA SER A 350 10.58 -45.73 12.17
C SER A 350 11.87 -45.38 12.93
N PRO A 351 12.06 -45.87 14.18
CA PRO A 351 13.34 -45.76 14.88
C PRO A 351 14.52 -46.38 14.12
N ARG A 352 14.26 -47.38 13.27
CA ARG A 352 15.26 -48.08 12.44
C ARG A 352 15.40 -47.48 11.04
N GLY A 353 14.46 -46.62 10.64
CA GLY A 353 14.38 -46.01 9.32
C GLY A 353 15.44 -44.94 9.07
N SER A 354 15.95 -44.93 7.83
CA SER A 354 16.88 -43.93 7.31
C SER A 354 16.35 -43.29 6.03
N ILE A 355 16.48 -41.97 5.93
CA ILE A 355 16.12 -41.17 4.76
C ILE A 355 17.39 -40.46 4.31
N ILE A 356 17.89 -40.81 3.12
CA ILE A 356 19.11 -40.23 2.55
C ILE A 356 18.75 -39.54 1.23
N ALA A 357 19.24 -38.33 1.02
CA ALA A 357 19.06 -37.61 -0.24
C ALA A 357 20.35 -37.52 -1.06
N ASP A 358 20.26 -37.85 -2.35
CA ASP A 358 21.24 -37.41 -3.35
C ASP A 358 20.72 -36.14 -4.03
N VAL A 359 21.18 -34.99 -3.52
CA VAL A 359 20.87 -33.64 -4.03
C VAL A 359 21.28 -33.49 -5.51
N ARG A 360 22.30 -34.21 -5.98
CA ARG A 360 22.80 -34.09 -7.36
C ARG A 360 21.86 -34.75 -8.38
N THR A 361 21.10 -35.78 -7.98
CA THR A 361 20.14 -36.48 -8.87
C THR A 361 18.68 -36.15 -8.57
N ASN A 362 18.44 -35.38 -7.50
CA ASN A 362 17.13 -35.15 -6.90
C ASN A 362 16.41 -36.46 -6.53
N THR A 363 17.15 -37.38 -5.88
CA THR A 363 16.64 -38.70 -5.48
C THR A 363 16.64 -38.85 -3.95
N LEU A 364 15.52 -39.31 -3.40
CA LEU A 364 15.41 -39.81 -2.03
C LEU A 364 15.59 -41.32 -2.02
N ILE A 365 16.45 -41.79 -1.11
CA ILE A 365 16.66 -43.20 -0.78
C ILE A 365 15.98 -43.42 0.58
N LEU A 366 14.90 -44.19 0.57
CA LEU A 366 14.09 -44.51 1.74
C LEU A 366 14.40 -45.93 2.17
N THR A 367 14.94 -46.12 3.38
CA THR A 367 15.18 -47.45 3.96
C THR A 367 14.37 -47.59 5.24
N ASP A 368 13.29 -48.39 5.22
CA ASP A 368 12.43 -48.62 6.38
C ASP A 368 11.61 -49.92 6.26
N ILE A 369 10.73 -50.17 7.23
CA ILE A 369 9.69 -51.22 7.21
C ILE A 369 8.76 -50.99 6.00
N PRO A 370 8.31 -52.05 5.29
CA PRO A 370 7.49 -51.91 4.07
C PRO A 370 6.30 -50.95 4.19
N ASP A 371 5.49 -51.08 5.23
CA ASP A 371 4.30 -50.25 5.48
C ASP A 371 4.66 -48.76 5.61
N LYS A 372 5.78 -48.44 6.27
CA LYS A 372 6.25 -47.07 6.45
C LYS A 372 6.86 -46.49 5.18
N VAL A 373 7.49 -47.33 4.36
CA VAL A 373 7.91 -46.92 3.01
C VAL A 373 6.68 -46.60 2.16
N GLU A 374 5.67 -47.46 2.10
CA GLU A 374 4.44 -47.18 1.32
C GLU A 374 3.72 -45.90 1.79
N GLU A 375 3.62 -45.66 3.09
CA GLU A 375 3.10 -44.43 3.67
C GLU A 375 3.89 -43.20 3.18
N MET A 376 5.23 -43.21 3.29
CA MET A 376 6.09 -42.12 2.78
C MET A 376 5.92 -41.91 1.27
N ILE A 377 5.76 -42.97 0.47
CA ILE A 377 5.51 -42.88 -0.98
C ILE A 377 4.19 -42.18 -1.29
N SER A 378 3.13 -42.48 -0.53
CA SER A 378 1.82 -41.85 -0.71
C SER A 378 1.87 -40.33 -0.43
N VAL A 379 2.64 -39.93 0.58
CA VAL A 379 2.87 -38.52 0.94
C VAL A 379 3.72 -37.83 -0.13
N ILE A 380 4.82 -38.44 -0.60
CA ILE A 380 5.65 -37.88 -1.68
C ILE A 380 4.82 -37.62 -2.94
N LYS A 381 3.97 -38.58 -3.36
CA LYS A 381 3.08 -38.41 -4.53
C LYS A 381 2.07 -37.27 -4.38
N THR A 382 1.72 -36.91 -3.16
CA THR A 382 0.77 -35.83 -2.84
C THR A 382 1.48 -34.47 -2.75
N LEU A 383 2.74 -34.44 -2.31
CA LEU A 383 3.53 -33.22 -2.15
C LEU A 383 4.36 -32.82 -3.39
N ASP A 384 4.78 -33.77 -4.23
CA ASP A 384 5.54 -33.50 -5.47
C ASP A 384 4.62 -33.02 -6.61
N VAL A 385 3.87 -31.96 -6.35
CA VAL A 385 3.01 -31.26 -7.31
C VAL A 385 3.71 -30.04 -7.89
N ARG A 386 3.33 -29.66 -9.11
CA ARG A 386 3.90 -28.48 -9.78
C ARG A 386 3.45 -27.19 -9.09
N THR A 387 4.39 -26.49 -8.45
CA THR A 387 4.14 -25.16 -7.91
C THR A 387 3.73 -24.18 -9.02
N PRO A 388 2.61 -23.45 -8.88
CA PRO A 388 2.20 -22.40 -9.81
C PRO A 388 3.19 -21.22 -9.81
N GLN A 389 3.16 -20.44 -10.89
CA GLN A 389 3.93 -19.20 -11.02
C GLN A 389 2.99 -17.99 -10.96
N VAL A 390 3.46 -16.90 -10.39
CA VAL A 390 2.78 -15.60 -10.38
C VAL A 390 3.62 -14.60 -11.15
N MET A 391 3.00 -13.95 -12.15
CA MET A 391 3.49 -12.72 -12.76
C MET A 391 2.96 -11.55 -11.93
N ILE A 392 3.83 -10.64 -11.51
CA ILE A 392 3.47 -9.40 -10.84
C ILE A 392 3.85 -8.24 -11.75
N GLU A 393 2.87 -7.43 -12.13
CA GLU A 393 3.06 -6.13 -12.79
C GLU A 393 2.75 -5.03 -11.78
N ALA A 394 3.71 -4.16 -11.48
CA ALA A 394 3.45 -2.91 -10.79
C ALA A 394 3.44 -1.74 -11.78
N LYS A 395 2.66 -0.71 -11.48
CA LYS A 395 2.66 0.56 -12.21
C LYS A 395 2.81 1.69 -11.21
N ILE A 396 3.90 2.43 -11.31
CA ILE A 396 4.18 3.60 -10.48
C ILE A 396 4.02 4.82 -11.39
N ILE A 397 3.09 5.69 -11.04
CA ILE A 397 2.76 6.91 -11.77
C ILE A 397 3.09 8.09 -10.88
N GLU A 398 3.97 8.95 -11.35
CA GLU A 398 4.29 10.24 -10.72
C GLU A 398 3.88 11.37 -11.66
N VAL A 399 3.17 12.36 -11.14
CA VAL A 399 2.81 13.60 -11.82
C VAL A 399 3.35 14.76 -11.00
N VAL A 400 4.20 15.59 -11.59
CA VAL A 400 4.70 16.82 -10.97
C VAL A 400 4.25 18.00 -11.81
N ARG A 401 3.67 19.02 -11.19
CA ARG A 401 3.12 20.18 -11.86
C ARG A 401 3.48 21.43 -11.07
N GLY A 402 4.33 22.27 -11.64
CA GLY A 402 4.72 23.55 -11.05
C GLY A 402 4.06 24.70 -11.79
N TYR A 403 3.63 25.71 -11.05
CA TYR A 403 3.15 26.99 -11.55
C TYR A 403 3.89 28.10 -10.83
N SER A 404 4.41 29.08 -11.56
CA SER A 404 5.03 30.27 -10.97
C SER A 404 4.56 31.50 -11.72
N GLN A 405 4.13 32.53 -10.99
CA GLN A 405 3.75 33.82 -11.55
C GLN A 405 4.38 34.93 -10.71
N GLU A 406 5.12 35.84 -11.36
CA GLU A 406 5.64 37.05 -10.73
C GLU A 406 5.28 38.28 -11.56
N ILE A 407 4.77 39.31 -10.89
CA ILE A 407 4.51 40.63 -11.49
C ILE A 407 5.26 41.67 -10.66
N GLY A 408 6.12 42.43 -11.33
CA GLY A 408 6.97 43.45 -10.75
C GLY A 408 6.87 44.79 -11.48
N ILE A 409 7.37 45.84 -10.85
CA ILE A 409 7.48 47.15 -11.46
C ILE A 409 8.74 47.87 -10.97
N GLU A 410 9.46 48.43 -11.92
CA GLU A 410 10.57 49.35 -11.68
C GLU A 410 10.15 50.73 -12.19
N TRP A 411 10.43 51.78 -11.43
CA TRP A 411 10.32 53.14 -11.97
C TRP A 411 11.27 54.12 -11.29
N GLY A 412 11.79 55.04 -12.09
CA GLY A 412 12.74 56.07 -11.69
C GLY A 412 12.30 57.44 -12.18
N PHE A 413 12.43 58.44 -11.32
CA PHE A 413 12.34 59.84 -11.73
C PHE A 413 13.75 60.45 -11.69
N PHE A 414 14.24 60.86 -12.86
CA PHE A 414 15.49 61.59 -13.00
C PHE A 414 15.23 63.08 -13.19
N THR A 415 16.04 63.90 -12.54
CA THR A 415 16.18 65.33 -12.83
C THR A 415 17.64 65.69 -13.08
N GLU A 416 17.93 66.64 -13.98
CA GLU A 416 19.29 67.09 -14.23
C GLU A 416 19.97 67.59 -12.94
N ARG A 417 21.30 67.43 -12.88
CA ARG A 417 22.16 67.71 -11.73
C ARG A 417 21.83 69.09 -11.15
N VAL A 418 21.27 69.10 -9.93
CA VAL A 418 21.27 70.30 -9.10
C VAL A 418 22.68 70.44 -8.52
N ASP A 419 23.54 71.13 -9.25
CA ASP A 419 24.88 71.51 -8.76
C ASP A 419 24.70 72.58 -7.67
N PHE A 420 24.64 72.15 -6.41
CA PHE A 420 24.59 73.02 -5.25
C PHE A 420 25.95 73.70 -5.06
N GLY A 421 26.25 74.68 -5.91
CA GLY A 421 27.56 75.30 -6.08
C GLY A 421 28.29 75.62 -4.77
N ARG A 422 29.16 74.70 -4.35
CA ARG A 422 30.03 74.83 -3.18
C ARG A 422 31.32 74.05 -3.39
N THR A 423 32.36 74.78 -3.77
CA THR A 423 33.75 74.35 -3.62
C THR A 423 34.08 74.28 -2.12
N ASP A 424 33.93 73.12 -1.48
CA ASP A 424 34.61 72.76 -0.21
C ASP A 424 34.30 71.30 0.22
N GLY A 425 35.13 70.35 -0.23
CA GLY A 425 35.43 69.09 0.48
C GLY A 425 34.37 67.98 0.62
N PHE A 426 33.07 68.24 0.41
CA PHE A 426 32.01 67.23 0.50
C PHE A 426 31.39 66.92 -0.87
N PRO A 427 31.21 65.64 -1.26
CA PRO A 427 30.56 65.27 -2.51
C PRO A 427 29.04 65.49 -2.42
N ALA A 428 28.58 66.68 -2.81
CA ALA A 428 27.17 67.07 -2.81
C ALA A 428 26.40 66.67 -4.10
N ILE A 429 26.69 65.48 -4.64
CA ILE A 429 25.98 64.94 -5.81
C ILE A 429 24.82 64.07 -5.30
N ILE A 430 23.61 64.64 -5.26
CA ILE A 430 22.37 63.89 -5.04
C ILE A 430 21.78 63.55 -6.42
N THR A 431 22.24 62.44 -7.00
CA THR A 431 21.54 61.84 -8.15
C THR A 431 20.26 61.18 -7.64
N THR A 432 19.11 61.67 -8.09
CA THR A 432 17.83 60.95 -7.94
C THR A 432 17.48 60.34 -9.30
N GLY A 433 17.16 59.05 -9.32
CA GLY A 433 16.82 58.32 -10.54
C GLY A 433 18.02 57.93 -11.41
N GLY A 434 18.24 56.62 -11.57
CA GLY A 434 18.80 56.06 -12.79
C GLY A 434 17.68 55.60 -13.72
N SER A 435 17.94 55.61 -15.02
CA SER A 435 17.06 55.10 -16.06
C SER A 435 17.79 53.99 -16.82
N ARG A 436 17.09 52.89 -17.17
CA ARG A 436 17.69 51.78 -17.91
C ARG A 436 17.83 52.08 -19.41
N PHE A 437 17.12 53.11 -19.88
CA PHE A 437 17.23 53.62 -21.24
C PHE A 437 18.47 54.51 -21.44
N VAL A 438 19.14 54.29 -22.58
CA VAL A 438 20.33 55.03 -23.02
C VAL A 438 20.02 56.53 -23.16
N ARG A 439 20.86 57.38 -22.57
CA ARG A 439 20.86 58.82 -22.86
C ARG A 439 21.55 59.08 -24.19
N PHE A 440 20.87 59.77 -25.09
CA PHE A 440 21.54 60.47 -26.19
C PHE A 440 22.09 61.79 -25.64
N GLN A 441 23.36 61.78 -25.20
CA GLN A 441 24.04 62.97 -24.69
C GLN A 441 25.20 63.35 -25.63
N ASP A 442 24.92 64.31 -26.50
CA ASP A 442 25.83 65.10 -27.36
C ASP A 442 26.99 64.35 -28.07
N ASP A 443 26.72 63.91 -29.31
CA ASP A 443 27.67 63.50 -30.37
C ASP A 443 28.82 62.53 -29.98
N GLN A 444 28.63 61.71 -28.94
CA GLN A 444 29.48 60.57 -28.60
C GLN A 444 28.61 59.35 -28.29
N ASP A 445 28.74 58.30 -29.10
CA ASP A 445 28.17 56.97 -28.86
C ASP A 445 28.88 56.27 -27.67
N VAL A 446 28.69 56.79 -26.46
CA VAL A 446 29.11 56.10 -25.23
C VAL A 446 27.96 55.21 -24.77
N ILE A 447 27.95 53.97 -25.26
CA ILE A 447 27.21 52.87 -24.63
C ILE A 447 27.93 52.55 -23.31
N ASP A 448 27.72 53.39 -22.29
CA ASP A 448 28.28 53.17 -20.96
C ASP A 448 27.46 52.11 -20.21
N ASN A 449 27.67 50.85 -20.60
CA ASN A 449 27.34 49.68 -19.79
C ASN A 449 28.27 49.57 -18.54
N GLY A 450 29.00 50.62 -18.19
CA GLY A 450 29.94 50.71 -17.08
C GLY A 450 29.28 50.83 -15.72
N GLY A 451 28.63 49.76 -15.27
CA GLY A 451 28.49 49.43 -13.85
C GLY A 451 27.80 50.47 -12.96
N ARG A 452 26.87 51.26 -13.50
CA ARG A 452 25.91 52.02 -12.70
C ARG A 452 24.56 51.31 -12.78
N ASP A 453 24.18 50.66 -11.68
CA ASP A 453 22.80 50.21 -11.52
C ASP A 453 21.87 51.41 -11.74
N PRO A 454 20.83 51.30 -12.59
CA PRO A 454 19.86 52.35 -12.75
C PRO A 454 19.11 52.49 -11.42
N GLY A 455 19.49 53.49 -10.62
CA GLY A 455 18.93 53.74 -9.29
C GLY A 455 17.47 54.17 -9.36
N PHE A 456 16.56 53.22 -9.57
CA PHE A 456 15.12 53.43 -9.56
C PHE A 456 14.65 53.95 -8.19
N VAL A 457 13.55 54.70 -8.19
CA VAL A 457 12.91 55.17 -6.94
C VAL A 457 12.08 54.05 -6.33
N VAL A 458 11.50 53.20 -7.17
CA VAL A 458 10.92 51.91 -6.81
C VAL A 458 11.61 50.85 -7.65
N ASP A 459 12.39 50.00 -6.99
CA ASP A 459 13.05 48.84 -7.58
C ASP A 459 12.33 47.57 -7.07
N LEU A 460 11.26 47.20 -7.77
CA LEU A 460 10.41 46.04 -7.46
C LEU A 460 10.19 45.20 -8.72
N GLY A 461 11.23 45.09 -9.56
CA GLY A 461 11.25 44.20 -10.72
C GLY A 461 11.09 42.71 -10.37
N THR A 462 11.00 41.88 -11.40
CA THR A 462 10.95 40.42 -11.22
C THR A 462 12.31 39.90 -10.72
N ALA A 463 12.32 38.87 -9.87
CA ALA A 463 13.55 38.35 -9.29
C ALA A 463 14.35 37.45 -10.26
N GLY A 464 13.69 36.95 -11.32
CA GLY A 464 14.30 36.20 -12.42
C GLY A 464 14.31 37.01 -13.73
N THR A 465 14.59 36.35 -14.85
CA THR A 465 14.43 36.98 -16.17
C THR A 465 12.93 37.09 -16.49
N PRO A 466 12.36 38.30 -16.72
CA PRO A 466 10.95 38.44 -17.04
C PRO A 466 10.60 37.78 -18.38
N ALA A 467 9.43 37.15 -18.46
CA ALA A 467 8.89 36.64 -19.73
C ALA A 467 8.41 37.78 -20.65
N GLY A 468 8.01 38.91 -20.05
CA GLY A 468 7.69 40.15 -20.75
C GLY A 468 8.04 41.38 -19.93
N GLN A 469 8.68 42.36 -20.57
CA GLN A 469 9.04 43.66 -20.02
C GLN A 469 8.41 44.74 -20.90
N PHE A 470 7.74 45.72 -20.31
CA PHE A 470 7.15 46.86 -21.02
C PHE A 470 7.55 48.16 -20.34
N GLY A 471 8.40 48.94 -21.01
CA GLY A 471 8.90 50.23 -20.52
C GLY A 471 8.30 51.42 -21.26
N ILE A 472 8.02 52.50 -20.53
CA ILE A 472 7.68 53.82 -21.07
C ILE A 472 8.64 54.85 -20.49
N LEU A 473 9.35 55.56 -21.36
CA LEU A 473 10.15 56.73 -21.01
C LEU A 473 9.42 58.02 -21.41
N LEU A 474 9.12 58.87 -20.43
CA LEU A 474 8.60 60.23 -20.62
C LEU A 474 9.73 61.22 -20.34
N SER A 475 10.01 62.13 -21.28
CA SER A 475 10.99 63.21 -21.11
C SER A 475 10.37 64.56 -21.45
N THR A 476 10.74 65.61 -20.75
CA THR A 476 10.30 66.99 -21.05
C THR A 476 11.10 67.59 -22.21
N PHE A 477 10.53 68.60 -22.89
CA PHE A 477 11.16 69.24 -24.07
C PHE A 477 12.52 69.91 -23.79
N ASN A 478 12.88 70.14 -22.53
CA ASN A 478 14.18 70.63 -22.07
C ASN A 478 15.15 69.52 -21.64
N SER A 479 14.76 68.23 -21.64
CA SER A 479 15.53 67.07 -21.14
C SER A 479 15.87 67.04 -19.64
N ASP A 480 15.65 68.14 -18.90
CA ASP A 480 15.92 68.23 -17.45
C ASP A 480 15.12 67.26 -16.58
N HIS A 481 13.99 66.71 -17.06
CA HIS A 481 13.14 65.80 -16.30
C HIS A 481 12.76 64.56 -17.12
N MET A 482 13.05 63.38 -16.57
CA MET A 482 12.76 62.09 -17.20
C MET A 482 12.06 61.16 -16.20
N LEU A 483 10.98 60.53 -16.63
CA LEU A 483 10.24 59.51 -15.90
C LEU A 483 10.35 58.18 -16.66
N ASP A 484 11.02 57.21 -16.05
CA ASP A 484 11.19 55.85 -16.55
C ASP A 484 10.24 54.93 -15.77
N ILE A 485 9.35 54.22 -16.44
CA ILE A 485 8.42 53.25 -15.84
C ILE A 485 8.51 51.93 -16.62
N GLN A 486 8.77 50.84 -15.92
CA GLN A 486 8.98 49.50 -16.47
C GLN A 486 8.11 48.48 -15.72
N LEU A 487 7.10 47.94 -16.41
CA LEU A 487 6.30 46.82 -15.93
C LEU A 487 6.97 45.51 -16.34
N GLU A 488 7.08 44.57 -15.41
CA GLU A 488 7.64 43.24 -15.65
C GLU A 488 6.66 42.15 -15.25
N ALA A 489 6.59 41.09 -16.07
CA ALA A 489 5.76 39.92 -15.80
C ALA A 489 6.48 38.64 -16.22
N LEU A 490 6.32 37.62 -15.38
CA LEU A 490 6.76 36.25 -15.58
C LEU A 490 5.59 35.33 -15.24
N GLU A 491 5.26 34.40 -16.13
CA GLU A 491 4.43 33.24 -15.81
C GLU A 491 5.06 31.99 -16.42
N GLU A 492 5.34 30.99 -15.59
CA GLU A 492 5.94 29.72 -15.97
C GLU A 492 5.01 28.57 -15.55
N GLN A 493 4.84 27.58 -16.44
CA GLN A 493 4.03 26.40 -16.17
C GLN A 493 4.82 25.14 -16.54
N GLY A 494 5.22 24.37 -15.52
CA GLY A 494 5.88 23.07 -15.68
C GLY A 494 4.89 21.92 -15.49
N LYS A 495 4.91 20.93 -16.38
CA LYS A 495 4.28 19.62 -16.12
C LYS A 495 5.20 18.48 -16.53
N SER A 496 5.49 17.59 -15.59
CA SER A 496 6.18 16.32 -15.79
C SER A 496 5.26 15.16 -15.43
N ARG A 497 5.42 14.03 -16.12
CA ARG A 497 4.76 12.78 -15.79
C ARG A 497 5.68 11.59 -16.06
N THR A 498 5.96 10.83 -15.02
CA THR A 498 6.78 9.63 -15.05
C THR A 498 5.90 8.40 -14.86
N ILE A 499 6.08 7.37 -15.70
CA ILE A 499 5.36 6.09 -15.59
C ILE A 499 6.39 4.97 -15.62
N ALA A 500 6.46 4.18 -14.55
CA ALA A 500 7.34 3.03 -14.43
C ALA A 500 6.52 1.74 -14.28
N ASN A 501 6.77 0.76 -15.15
CA ASN A 501 6.00 -0.49 -15.21
C ASN A 501 6.90 -1.74 -15.00
N PRO A 502 7.52 -1.94 -13.83
CA PRO A 502 8.32 -3.13 -13.56
C PRO A 502 7.43 -4.39 -13.53
N LYS A 503 7.92 -5.47 -14.17
CA LYS A 503 7.25 -6.77 -14.22
C LYS A 503 8.22 -7.87 -13.83
N ILE A 504 7.76 -8.83 -13.04
CA ILE A 504 8.56 -9.96 -12.56
C ILE A 504 7.70 -11.22 -12.44
N THR A 505 8.28 -12.39 -12.72
CA THR A 505 7.63 -13.69 -12.49
C THR A 505 8.37 -14.45 -11.40
N THR A 506 7.65 -15.07 -10.48
CA THR A 506 8.22 -15.93 -9.45
C THR A 506 7.34 -17.15 -9.17
N LEU A 507 7.88 -18.12 -8.45
CA LEU A 507 7.12 -19.25 -7.92
C LEU A 507 6.34 -18.83 -6.67
N ASP A 508 5.26 -19.55 -6.38
CA ASP A 508 4.55 -19.40 -5.13
C ASP A 508 5.48 -19.56 -3.91
N ASN A 509 5.30 -18.69 -2.90
CA ASN A 509 6.15 -18.59 -1.70
C ASN A 509 7.65 -18.29 -1.94
N LYS A 510 8.06 -17.83 -3.14
CA LYS A 510 9.44 -17.39 -3.39
C LYS A 510 9.52 -15.88 -3.64
N GLU A 511 10.34 -15.23 -2.81
CA GLU A 511 10.74 -13.84 -2.95
C GLU A 511 11.46 -13.61 -4.29
N ALA A 512 11.09 -12.53 -4.98
CA ALA A 512 11.76 -12.09 -6.19
C ALA A 512 11.95 -10.56 -6.18
N LYS A 513 13.04 -10.10 -6.81
CA LYS A 513 13.45 -8.69 -6.86
C LYS A 513 13.87 -8.32 -8.28
N ILE A 514 13.35 -7.20 -8.77
CA ILE A 514 13.81 -6.52 -9.99
C ILE A 514 14.21 -5.09 -9.63
N GLN A 515 15.34 -4.62 -10.15
CA GLN A 515 15.83 -3.27 -9.93
C GLN A 515 16.46 -2.70 -11.20
N SER A 516 16.30 -1.39 -11.42
CA SER A 516 16.89 -0.65 -12.54
C SER A 516 17.25 0.76 -12.09
N GLY A 517 18.49 1.20 -12.36
CA GLY A 517 18.98 2.48 -11.87
C GLY A 517 20.49 2.64 -12.02
N GLN A 518 21.03 3.61 -11.28
CA GLN A 518 22.45 3.97 -11.29
C GLN A 518 23.02 4.07 -9.88
N ARG A 519 24.35 3.98 -9.74
CA ARG A 519 25.06 4.05 -8.46
C ARG A 519 25.84 5.36 -8.37
N ILE A 520 25.61 6.13 -7.31
CA ILE A 520 26.33 7.39 -7.08
C ILE A 520 27.49 7.12 -6.09
N PRO A 521 28.75 7.38 -6.48
CA PRO A 521 29.89 7.26 -5.57
C PRO A 521 29.97 8.48 -4.64
N VAL A 522 29.67 8.27 -3.36
CA VAL A 522 29.81 9.26 -2.28
C VAL A 522 31.17 9.06 -1.61
N GLN A 523 31.96 10.13 -1.46
CA GLN A 523 33.23 10.08 -0.74
C GLN A 523 33.01 10.41 0.74
N THR A 524 33.29 9.46 1.63
CA THR A 524 33.28 9.65 3.08
C THR A 524 34.71 9.68 3.60
N SER A 525 35.15 10.83 4.10
CA SER A 525 36.46 10.99 4.74
C SER A 525 36.34 10.78 6.24
N SER A 526 36.91 9.69 6.75
CA SER A 526 37.03 9.44 8.19
C SER A 526 38.43 9.80 8.66
N ALA A 527 38.55 10.51 9.79
CA ALA A 527 39.81 11.10 10.26
C ALA A 527 40.96 10.09 10.47
N ASN A 528 40.63 8.81 10.70
CA ASN A 528 41.60 7.75 10.97
C ASN A 528 41.72 6.70 9.85
N GLU A 529 40.81 6.68 8.86
CA GLU A 529 40.75 5.62 7.82
C GLU A 529 40.92 6.15 6.38
N GLY A 530 41.06 7.47 6.21
CA GLY A 530 41.18 8.11 4.89
C GLY A 530 39.85 8.27 4.17
N THR A 531 39.91 8.47 2.84
CA THR A 531 38.73 8.65 1.99
C THR A 531 38.22 7.30 1.49
N LYS A 532 37.03 6.91 1.95
CA LYS A 532 36.31 5.71 1.51
C LYS A 532 35.24 6.12 0.48
N VAL A 533 35.10 5.35 -0.59
CA VAL A 533 34.02 5.54 -1.56
C VAL A 533 32.88 4.59 -1.22
N GLN A 534 31.70 5.13 -0.93
CA GLN A 534 30.46 4.40 -0.70
C GLN A 534 29.52 4.62 -1.88
N PHE A 535 29.01 3.54 -2.47
CA PHE A 535 28.00 3.65 -3.52
C PHE A 535 26.59 3.71 -2.90
N VAL A 536 25.81 4.72 -3.33
CA VAL A 536 24.39 4.84 -3.00
C VAL A 536 23.56 4.51 -4.24
N ASP A 537 22.58 3.65 -4.10
CA ASP A 537 21.71 3.19 -5.19
C ASP A 537 20.58 4.20 -5.46
N ALA A 538 20.57 4.78 -6.66
CA ALA A 538 19.48 5.59 -7.19
C ALA A 538 18.73 4.74 -8.23
N ASN A 539 17.81 3.90 -7.75
CA ASN A 539 17.11 2.88 -8.51
C ASN A 539 15.59 2.88 -8.29
N LEU A 540 14.89 2.40 -9.31
CA LEU A 540 13.57 1.80 -9.18
C LEU A 540 13.76 0.34 -8.72
N GLU A 541 13.09 -0.08 -7.66
CA GLU A 541 13.09 -1.45 -7.17
C GLU A 541 11.67 -1.95 -6.92
N LEU A 542 11.38 -3.17 -7.37
CA LEU A 542 10.21 -3.93 -6.97
C LEU A 542 10.67 -5.25 -6.38
N LYS A 543 10.33 -5.46 -5.11
CA LYS A 543 10.59 -6.67 -4.35
C LYS A 543 9.25 -7.25 -3.87
N VAL A 544 8.99 -8.52 -4.16
CA VAL A 544 7.69 -9.16 -3.89
C VAL A 544 7.83 -10.63 -3.49
N THR A 545 7.02 -11.06 -2.53
CA THR A 545 6.82 -12.46 -2.16
C THR A 545 5.33 -12.79 -2.23
N PRO A 546 4.87 -13.55 -3.25
CA PRO A 546 3.47 -13.96 -3.38
C PRO A 546 3.18 -15.27 -2.65
N HIS A 547 1.90 -15.45 -2.30
CA HIS A 547 1.29 -16.68 -1.80
C HIS A 547 -0.11 -16.82 -2.44
N ILE A 548 -0.39 -17.91 -3.15
CA ILE A 548 -1.68 -18.18 -3.78
C ILE A 548 -2.60 -18.91 -2.79
N THR A 549 -3.77 -18.34 -2.54
CA THR A 549 -4.81 -18.93 -1.69
C THR A 549 -5.70 -19.91 -2.46
N ALA A 550 -6.44 -20.75 -1.72
CA ALA A 550 -7.30 -21.80 -2.30
C ALA A 550 -8.46 -21.27 -3.17
N ASP A 551 -8.79 -19.99 -3.09
CA ASP A 551 -9.83 -19.30 -3.85
C ASP A 551 -9.28 -18.42 -5.00
N GLU A 552 -8.03 -18.68 -5.42
CA GLU A 552 -7.30 -17.98 -6.49
C GLU A 552 -6.97 -16.49 -6.23
N HIS A 553 -7.05 -16.01 -4.99
CA HIS A 553 -6.41 -14.73 -4.64
C HIS A 553 -4.90 -14.92 -4.45
N ILE A 554 -4.15 -13.86 -4.72
CA ILE A 554 -2.72 -13.79 -4.43
C ILE A 554 -2.53 -12.83 -3.26
N TYR A 555 -2.12 -13.37 -2.12
CA TYR A 555 -1.54 -12.60 -1.02
C TYR A 555 -0.11 -12.21 -1.41
N MET A 556 0.30 -10.97 -1.19
CA MET A 556 1.62 -10.49 -1.55
C MET A 556 2.17 -9.55 -0.49
N LYS A 557 3.40 -9.81 -0.05
CA LYS A 557 4.25 -8.81 0.62
C LYS A 557 5.03 -8.07 -0.45
N ILE A 558 4.85 -6.75 -0.55
CA ILE A 558 5.39 -5.92 -1.63
C ILE A 558 6.16 -4.74 -1.03
N LEU A 559 7.39 -4.56 -1.51
CA LEU A 559 8.19 -3.36 -1.32
C LEU A 559 8.48 -2.78 -2.71
N ALA A 560 7.94 -1.60 -2.99
CA ALA A 560 8.22 -0.83 -4.19
C ALA A 560 8.95 0.45 -3.79
N THR A 561 10.13 0.71 -4.37
CA THR A 561 10.89 1.94 -4.15
C THR A 561 11.23 2.62 -5.47
N GLN A 562 11.30 3.95 -5.47
CA GLN A 562 11.73 4.76 -6.59
C GLN A 562 12.63 5.88 -6.08
N ASN A 563 13.94 5.65 -6.17
CA ASN A 563 14.98 6.52 -5.65
C ASN A 563 15.65 7.26 -6.82
N ASN A 564 15.44 8.58 -6.90
CA ASN A 564 15.96 9.44 -7.96
C ASN A 564 17.08 10.35 -7.43
N ALA A 565 18.10 10.59 -8.25
CA ALA A 565 19.14 11.57 -7.96
C ALA A 565 18.62 13.00 -8.19
N ASP A 566 18.79 13.89 -7.21
CA ASP A 566 18.48 15.31 -7.32
C ASP A 566 19.76 16.12 -7.58
N PHE A 567 19.93 16.53 -8.83
CA PHE A 567 21.05 17.37 -9.27
C PHE A 567 20.82 18.86 -9.04
N GLY A 568 19.62 19.29 -8.62
CA GLY A 568 19.35 20.67 -8.21
C GLY A 568 19.90 20.95 -6.81
N ASN A 569 19.74 19.98 -5.90
CA ASN A 569 20.24 20.07 -4.53
C ASN A 569 21.50 19.20 -4.35
N THR A 570 22.68 19.80 -4.50
CA THR A 570 23.96 19.10 -4.29
C THR A 570 24.69 19.59 -3.03
N VAL A 571 25.36 18.67 -2.33
CA VAL A 571 26.25 18.96 -1.20
C VAL A 571 27.66 18.52 -1.59
N LEU A 572 28.61 19.46 -1.61
CA LEU A 572 30.00 19.21 -2.07
C LEU A 572 30.07 18.58 -3.48
N GLY A 573 29.12 18.91 -4.37
CA GLY A 573 29.02 18.36 -5.73
C GLY A 573 28.39 16.97 -5.82
N ILE A 574 27.93 16.41 -4.69
CA ILE A 574 27.23 15.14 -4.62
C ILE A 574 25.71 15.42 -4.60
N PRO A 575 24.90 14.89 -5.53
CA PRO A 575 23.45 15.09 -5.52
C PRO A 575 22.80 14.40 -4.31
N THR A 576 21.73 15.00 -3.78
CA THR A 576 20.86 14.31 -2.81
C THR A 576 20.03 13.22 -3.50
N ILE A 577 19.41 12.33 -2.71
CA ILE A 577 18.51 11.30 -3.23
C ILE A 577 17.09 11.59 -2.77
N ILE A 578 16.17 11.74 -3.71
CA ILE A 578 14.73 11.78 -3.45
C ILE A 578 14.25 10.33 -3.41
N THR A 579 13.88 9.85 -2.23
CA THR A 579 13.35 8.50 -2.03
C THR A 579 11.82 8.51 -2.00
N LYS A 580 11.21 7.48 -2.58
CA LYS A 580 9.77 7.22 -2.57
C LYS A 580 9.55 5.74 -2.38
N GLU A 581 8.93 5.33 -1.28
CA GLU A 581 8.82 3.92 -0.92
C GLU A 581 7.40 3.57 -0.45
N ALA A 582 6.95 2.37 -0.82
CA ALA A 582 5.73 1.76 -0.30
C ALA A 582 6.01 0.29 0.07
N SER A 583 5.78 -0.04 1.33
CA SER A 583 5.89 -1.38 1.89
C SER A 583 4.54 -1.80 2.45
N THR A 584 3.93 -2.85 1.90
CA THR A 584 2.57 -3.27 2.29
C THR A 584 2.35 -4.76 2.02
N GLU A 585 1.33 -5.31 2.70
CA GLU A 585 0.83 -6.66 2.50
C GLU A 585 -0.61 -6.57 2.00
N VAL A 586 -0.90 -7.18 0.84
CA VAL A 586 -2.18 -7.07 0.16
C VAL A 586 -2.68 -8.42 -0.32
N LEU A 587 -4.01 -8.61 -0.31
CA LEU A 587 -4.69 -9.73 -0.96
C LEU A 587 -5.42 -9.21 -2.21
N VAL A 588 -5.13 -9.79 -3.37
CA VAL A 588 -5.66 -9.32 -4.67
C VAL A 588 -6.11 -10.52 -5.50
N ALA A 589 -7.27 -10.42 -6.16
CA ALA A 589 -7.76 -11.48 -7.04
C ALA A 589 -6.87 -11.65 -8.27
N ASN A 590 -6.80 -12.87 -8.81
CA ASN A 590 -6.06 -13.17 -10.05
C ASN A 590 -6.47 -12.24 -11.21
N GLY A 591 -5.52 -11.47 -11.75
CA GLY A 591 -5.72 -10.51 -12.84
C GLY A 591 -6.34 -9.16 -12.44
N ALA A 592 -6.77 -8.99 -11.19
CA ALA A 592 -7.32 -7.72 -10.71
C ALA A 592 -6.20 -6.71 -10.39
N THR A 593 -6.48 -5.42 -10.56
CA THR A 593 -5.53 -4.35 -10.19
C THR A 593 -5.96 -3.73 -8.87
N THR A 594 -5.05 -3.65 -7.90
CA THR A 594 -5.26 -2.90 -6.65
C THR A 594 -4.36 -1.66 -6.60
N VAL A 595 -4.77 -0.68 -5.80
CA VAL A 595 -3.93 0.48 -5.43
C VAL A 595 -3.21 0.13 -4.14
N LEU A 596 -1.87 0.06 -4.18
CA LEU A 596 -1.05 -0.18 -2.97
C LEU A 596 -0.99 1.07 -2.09
N GLY A 597 -0.99 2.25 -2.71
CA GLY A 597 -0.95 3.52 -2.02
C GLY A 597 -0.73 4.70 -2.97
N GLY A 598 -0.67 5.89 -2.38
CA GLY A 598 -0.37 7.12 -3.09
C GLY A 598 -0.11 8.29 -2.15
N LEU A 599 0.57 9.29 -2.68
CA LEU A 599 0.92 10.53 -2.00
C LEU A 599 0.43 11.70 -2.86
N TYR A 600 -0.27 12.66 -2.25
CA TYR A 600 -0.62 13.93 -2.86
C TYR A 600 -0.04 15.05 -2.00
N GLN A 601 0.75 15.91 -2.61
CA GLN A 601 1.36 17.07 -1.97
C GLN A 601 1.06 18.31 -2.80
N LYS A 602 0.60 19.38 -2.14
CA LYS A 602 0.56 20.73 -2.70
C LYS A 602 1.36 21.66 -1.80
N ALA A 603 2.30 22.40 -2.38
CA ALA A 603 2.99 23.51 -1.77
C ALA A 603 2.58 24.79 -2.48
N THR A 604 2.00 25.73 -1.73
CA THR A 604 1.66 27.08 -2.21
C THR A 604 2.53 28.07 -1.46
N SER A 605 3.21 28.96 -2.18
CA SER A 605 4.03 30.03 -1.64
C SER A 605 3.58 31.36 -2.25
N GLU A 606 3.22 32.32 -1.42
CA GLU A 606 2.92 33.69 -1.85
C GLU A 606 3.90 34.65 -1.17
N SER A 607 4.56 35.48 -1.97
CA SER A 607 5.48 36.52 -1.54
C SER A 607 5.03 37.85 -2.12
N SER A 608 5.00 38.90 -1.30
CA SER A 608 4.83 40.26 -1.79
C SER A 608 5.83 41.21 -1.15
N ARG A 609 6.59 41.88 -2.01
CA ARG A 609 7.51 42.97 -1.64
C ARG A 609 6.81 44.28 -1.97
N SER A 610 6.77 45.24 -1.07
CA SER A 610 6.08 46.50 -1.33
C SER A 610 6.66 47.68 -0.57
N VAL A 611 6.46 48.89 -1.11
CA VAL A 611 6.83 50.14 -0.43
C VAL A 611 5.77 50.46 0.63
N PRO A 612 6.14 50.58 1.92
CA PRO A 612 5.18 50.92 2.98
C PRO A 612 4.39 52.19 2.68
N PHE A 613 3.15 52.27 3.15
CA PHE A 613 2.18 53.36 2.95
C PHE A 613 1.69 53.57 1.50
N PHE A 614 2.58 53.51 0.50
CA PHE A 614 2.20 53.74 -0.90
C PHE A 614 1.51 52.54 -1.57
N SER A 615 1.80 51.32 -1.14
CA SER A 615 1.21 50.08 -1.68
C SER A 615 -0.29 49.89 -1.38
N ASP A 616 -0.79 50.55 -0.33
CA ASP A 616 -2.18 50.49 0.12
C ASP A 616 -3.11 51.46 -0.64
N ILE A 617 -2.56 52.36 -1.45
CA ILE A 617 -3.35 53.36 -2.18
C ILE A 617 -4.17 52.64 -3.28
N PRO A 618 -5.51 52.81 -3.35
CA PRO A 618 -6.32 52.21 -4.41
C PRO A 618 -5.84 52.62 -5.81
N ILE A 619 -5.81 51.66 -6.74
CA ILE A 619 -5.31 51.79 -8.13
C ILE A 619 -3.79 52.02 -8.21
N ILE A 620 -3.28 53.05 -7.53
CA ILE A 620 -1.88 53.49 -7.64
C ILE A 620 -0.91 52.54 -6.92
N GLY A 621 -1.33 51.88 -5.84
CA GLY A 621 -0.48 50.98 -5.04
C GLY A 621 0.04 49.74 -5.78
N TYR A 622 -0.48 49.44 -6.98
CA TYR A 622 0.13 48.45 -7.89
C TYR A 622 1.47 48.92 -8.47
N LEU A 623 1.75 50.23 -8.50
CA LEU A 623 3.04 50.80 -8.90
C LEU A 623 4.10 50.76 -7.77
N PHE A 624 3.76 50.15 -6.63
CA PHE A 624 4.55 50.15 -5.39
C PHE A 624 4.65 48.76 -4.76
N LYS A 625 4.33 47.69 -5.52
CA LYS A 625 4.42 46.30 -5.06
C LYS A 625 4.81 45.34 -6.16
N ASN A 626 5.55 44.32 -5.76
CA ASN A 626 5.85 43.10 -6.48
C ASN A 626 5.09 41.95 -5.80
N ARG A 627 4.57 41.01 -6.59
CA ARG A 627 3.87 39.81 -6.10
C ARG A 627 4.36 38.59 -6.87
N ALA A 628 4.85 37.60 -6.13
CA ALA A 628 5.23 36.29 -6.63
C ALA A 628 4.32 35.23 -5.99
N GLU A 629 3.76 34.34 -6.81
CA GLU A 629 2.91 33.24 -6.41
C GLU A 629 3.45 31.95 -7.05
N THR A 630 3.71 30.93 -6.24
CA THR A 630 4.25 29.63 -6.68
C THR A 630 3.36 28.51 -6.15
N ASP A 631 3.00 27.58 -7.03
CA ASP A 631 2.00 26.54 -6.78
C ASP A 631 2.51 25.20 -7.34
N ASP A 632 3.15 24.41 -6.47
CA ASP A 632 3.73 23.11 -6.79
C ASP A 632 2.84 21.96 -6.33
N ILE A 633 2.50 21.06 -7.24
CA ILE A 633 1.69 19.86 -7.00
C ILE A 633 2.50 18.63 -7.38
N SER A 634 2.55 17.65 -6.48
CA SER A 634 3.17 16.35 -6.71
C SER A 634 2.20 15.23 -6.33
N GLU A 635 1.96 14.31 -7.27
CA GLU A 635 1.10 13.14 -7.11
C GLU A 635 1.90 11.87 -7.39
N LEU A 636 1.83 10.89 -6.50
CA LEU A 636 2.39 9.55 -6.67
C LEU A 636 1.28 8.52 -6.47
N LEU A 637 1.16 7.56 -7.37
CA LEU A 637 0.23 6.43 -7.26
C LEU A 637 0.93 5.13 -7.63
N ILE A 638 0.71 4.09 -6.83
CA ILE A 638 1.31 2.77 -7.03
C ILE A 638 0.20 1.73 -7.15
N PHE A 639 0.13 1.09 -8.31
CA PHE A 639 -0.81 0.02 -8.62
C PHE A 639 -0.06 -1.31 -8.73
N VAL A 640 -0.74 -2.41 -8.41
CA VAL A 640 -0.24 -3.77 -8.65
C VAL A 640 -1.33 -4.67 -9.23
N THR A 641 -0.92 -5.52 -10.17
CA THR A 641 -1.74 -6.52 -10.85
C THR A 641 -0.99 -7.85 -10.82
N PRO A 642 -1.35 -8.80 -9.95
CA PRO A 642 -0.84 -10.17 -10.03
C PRO A 642 -1.60 -10.97 -11.09
N THR A 643 -0.98 -11.98 -11.66
CA THR A 643 -1.61 -12.92 -12.60
C THR A 643 -0.98 -14.30 -12.45
N ILE A 644 -1.80 -15.32 -12.21
CA ILE A 644 -1.35 -16.71 -12.07
C ILE A 644 -1.03 -17.26 -13.47
N VAL A 645 0.23 -17.62 -13.70
CA VAL A 645 0.70 -18.18 -14.96
C VAL A 645 0.52 -19.70 -14.93
N ARG A 646 -0.55 -20.18 -15.57
CA ARG A 646 -0.76 -21.61 -15.84
C ARG A 646 -0.03 -22.02 -17.12
N SER A 647 0.61 -23.18 -17.09
CA SER A 647 1.56 -23.63 -18.11
C SER A 647 0.95 -24.05 -19.46
N ASP A 648 -0.38 -24.10 -19.53
CA ASP A 648 -1.20 -24.38 -20.71
C ASP A 648 -1.55 -23.10 -21.49
N MET A 649 -1.51 -21.93 -20.87
CA MET A 649 -1.59 -20.65 -21.57
C MET A 649 -0.30 -20.40 -22.36
N SER A 650 -0.35 -20.71 -23.65
CA SER A 650 0.63 -20.23 -24.62
C SER A 650 0.77 -18.71 -24.49
N PHE A 651 1.99 -18.21 -24.30
CA PHE A 651 2.28 -16.78 -24.43
C PHE A 651 1.86 -16.33 -25.84
N SER A 652 0.71 -15.65 -25.92
CA SER A 652 0.23 -15.04 -27.15
C SER A 652 1.21 -13.94 -27.53
N LYS A 653 2.10 -14.24 -28.49
CA LYS A 653 3.00 -13.25 -29.09
C LYS A 653 2.19 -12.04 -29.53
N ARG A 654 2.48 -10.89 -28.93
CA ARG A 654 2.15 -9.55 -29.41
C ARG A 654 3.41 -8.71 -29.29
#